data_AF-A0A8T2VTR7-F1
#
_entry.id   AF-A0A8T2VTR7-F1
#
_cell.length_a   1.000
_cell.length_b   1.000
_cell.length_c   1.000
_cell.angle_alpha   90.00
_cell.angle_beta   90.00
_cell.angle_gamma   90.00
#
_symmetry.space_group_name_H-M   'P 1'
#
loop_
_entity.id
_entity.type
_entity.pdbx_description
1 polymer ?
#
loop_
_entity_poly.entity_id
_entity_poly.type
_entity_poly.pdbx_seq_one_letter_code
_entity_poly.pdbx_strand_id
1 'polypeptide(L)'
;MATMGLGAGTMLPSSNFMAWLQYLKPTAIRYFVTSINKWEAFITGRTKSAWGSSFFGKTVVTEQASWDTAVQELRQASSSPGQPDIFDWIQTDQTVRWSQFVRTLTRDNPDEQAAQRPQSMICSGNPTQNLPNLQAAGFSILGIWHVTCKNLPLKSLDRNSPEYWKERWELYRWFYLGGRFFAQNNIKDIELYNEPDNDPCLSGKAWLDDMRVRSLALQHAYRDYSLWSSGKSKIAPNLICPPMSAPKFDIGIGGTAYGKLAVLDIHTQFPELATISTYWNSKVFSYHQYNSPGYGMRSAWDKIVPSVKAADNGQTLPVYISEHNTYAASTAETAVGKDVMDSASTAALLGGQVISMVGRAVYTSVHKFSQTFSTSASGVHKNGLVWADLGKYPKAPGLCDVGGSTKSAEAYRLLLKRTPGRKKLAAYTSVPLFRKISNFSTFTTSDSLGYYVYFANAGAGSETMTLAMSKLKNVAARSPVVITAVTSTLQGEVYSIPTISSAKTLKFTVPGNSLLMATVPIGAVATALVPASGDAYVSAGSKSRSAVNEGGTSPTLFVQTSSSNDQSLTRAAFFKFNLPAQISRSKILSAVLRITQESTTVSGGPQILTVLGTNDDTWSETTLNWSDAPGLLPSNTPVTSVSQNFIDYTSAKLVGMMTAGANTKTKTMSLDVGDYLREGGVPSFLLTRMFRFDARGSGAAALQGDVLGGAVALVSREGRSASGRPVLRIIYKK
;
A
#
# COMPACT_ATOMS: atom_id res chain seq x y z
N MET A 1 4.51 17.82 3.28
CA MET A 1 3.24 17.06 3.43
C MET A 1 3.61 15.65 3.81
N ALA A 2 2.78 14.96 4.58
CA ALA A 2 3.05 13.57 4.98
C ALA A 2 3.19 12.69 3.73
N THR A 3 4.33 12.04 3.56
CA THR A 3 4.45 10.90 2.64
C THR A 3 3.55 9.79 3.16
N MET A 4 2.57 9.37 2.37
CA MET A 4 1.65 8.29 2.70
C MET A 4 2.21 6.97 2.17
N GLY A 5 2.71 6.15 3.09
CA GLY A 5 3.33 4.87 2.79
C GLY A 5 2.37 3.68 2.87
N LEU A 6 2.74 2.58 2.22
CA LEU A 6 2.16 1.25 2.41
C LEU A 6 3.24 0.25 2.79
N GLY A 7 2.99 -0.55 3.83
CA GLY A 7 3.84 -1.68 4.19
C GLY A 7 3.59 -2.87 3.28
N ALA A 8 4.47 -3.11 2.31
CA ALA A 8 4.31 -4.15 1.29
C ALA A 8 5.14 -5.43 1.53
N GLY A 9 5.95 -5.49 2.60
CA GLY A 9 6.87 -6.62 2.81
C GLY A 9 7.80 -6.84 1.61
N THR A 10 8.22 -8.08 1.39
CA THR A 10 9.08 -8.50 0.25
C THR A 10 8.29 -8.84 -1.02
N MET A 11 7.04 -8.39 -1.19
CA MET A 11 6.15 -8.91 -2.27
C MET A 11 6.73 -8.77 -3.68
N LEU A 12 6.64 -9.85 -4.48
CA LEU A 12 6.88 -9.87 -5.92
C LEU A 12 5.86 -8.93 -6.61
N PRO A 13 6.30 -7.92 -7.37
CA PRO A 13 5.45 -7.21 -8.29
C PRO A 13 5.13 -8.15 -9.45
N SER A 14 4.16 -9.06 -9.25
CA SER A 14 3.40 -9.51 -10.42
C SER A 14 2.77 -8.27 -11.08
N SER A 15 2.48 -8.35 -12.37
CA SER A 15 1.81 -7.26 -13.10
C SER A 15 0.54 -6.79 -12.39
N ASN A 16 -0.18 -7.72 -11.74
CA ASN A 16 -1.35 -7.45 -10.93
C ASN A 16 -1.01 -6.63 -9.66
N PHE A 17 0.00 -7.00 -8.87
CA PHE A 17 0.38 -6.26 -7.66
C PHE A 17 0.69 -4.78 -7.94
N MET A 18 1.43 -4.50 -9.02
CA MET A 18 1.71 -3.13 -9.45
C MET A 18 0.44 -2.37 -9.85
N ALA A 19 -0.49 -3.03 -10.55
CA ALA A 19 -1.78 -2.42 -10.89
C ALA A 19 -2.56 -2.00 -9.63
N TRP A 20 -2.52 -2.80 -8.55
CA TRP A 20 -3.15 -2.42 -7.28
C TRP A 20 -2.44 -1.30 -6.55
N LEU A 21 -1.11 -1.24 -6.58
CA LEU A 21 -0.39 -0.08 -6.05
C LEU A 21 -0.75 1.19 -6.82
N GLN A 22 -0.77 1.14 -8.15
CA GLN A 22 -1.19 2.25 -8.99
C GLN A 22 -2.66 2.65 -8.76
N TYR A 23 -3.52 1.70 -8.42
CA TYR A 23 -4.91 1.96 -8.08
C TYR A 23 -5.07 2.65 -6.71
N LEU A 24 -4.36 2.19 -5.68
CA LEU A 24 -4.40 2.82 -4.34
C LEU A 24 -3.65 4.15 -4.28
N LYS A 25 -2.68 4.37 -5.18
CA LYS A 25 -1.85 5.58 -5.32
C LYS A 25 -1.08 5.98 -4.04
N PRO A 26 -0.41 5.06 -3.32
CA PRO A 26 0.49 5.47 -2.24
C PRO A 26 1.63 6.33 -2.81
N THR A 27 2.19 7.21 -2.00
CA THR A 27 3.37 7.99 -2.41
C THR A 27 4.67 7.29 -2.06
N ALA A 28 4.63 6.36 -1.09
CA ALA A 28 5.78 5.58 -0.70
C ALA A 28 5.45 4.11 -0.42
N ILE A 29 6.48 3.28 -0.50
CA ILE A 29 6.44 1.89 -0.09
C ILE A 29 7.44 1.70 1.04
N ARG A 30 6.95 1.18 2.16
CA ARG A 30 7.79 0.69 3.26
C ARG A 30 8.16 -0.76 2.93
N TYR A 31 9.43 -0.94 2.53
CA TYR A 31 9.93 -2.16 1.88
C TYR A 31 10.94 -2.86 2.77
N PHE A 32 10.62 -4.09 3.20
CA PHE A 32 11.57 -4.96 3.88
C PHE A 32 12.48 -5.59 2.85
N VAL A 33 13.78 -5.33 2.91
CA VAL A 33 14.74 -6.03 2.04
C VAL A 33 15.03 -7.44 2.54
N THR A 34 14.67 -7.75 3.79
CA THR A 34 15.03 -9.01 4.45
C THR A 34 13.84 -9.72 5.09
N SER A 35 13.76 -11.05 4.92
CA SER A 35 12.94 -11.94 5.76
C SER A 35 13.81 -12.55 6.88
N ILE A 36 13.48 -12.28 8.15
CA ILE A 36 14.27 -12.59 9.36
C ILE A 36 14.79 -14.04 9.44
N ASN A 37 14.06 -15.02 8.91
CA ASN A 37 14.31 -16.45 9.15
C ASN A 37 15.33 -17.10 8.20
N LYS A 38 15.49 -16.60 6.97
CA LYS A 38 16.45 -17.18 6.00
C LYS A 38 17.90 -16.75 6.29
N TRP A 39 18.07 -15.69 7.08
CA TRP A 39 19.37 -15.14 7.45
C TRP A 39 20.05 -15.90 8.58
N GLU A 40 19.28 -16.51 9.49
CA GLU A 40 19.82 -17.35 10.56
C GLU A 40 20.68 -18.46 9.94
N ALA A 41 20.23 -19.11 8.86
CA ALA A 41 21.01 -20.13 8.14
C ALA A 41 22.28 -19.60 7.45
N PHE A 42 22.29 -18.36 6.95
CA PHE A 42 23.48 -17.75 6.33
C PHE A 42 24.53 -17.33 7.38
N ILE A 43 24.08 -16.72 8.47
CA ILE A 43 24.93 -16.28 9.58
C ILE A 43 25.45 -17.50 10.36
N THR A 44 24.60 -18.49 10.63
CA THR A 44 24.97 -19.73 11.36
C THR A 44 25.69 -20.77 10.48
N GLY A 45 25.50 -20.72 9.16
CA GLY A 45 26.15 -21.60 8.18
C GLY A 45 27.58 -21.20 7.85
N ARG A 46 28.03 -20.00 8.25
CA ARG A 46 29.46 -19.74 8.42
C ARG A 46 29.92 -20.56 9.63
N THR A 47 30.92 -21.41 9.45
CA THR A 47 31.56 -22.06 10.59
C THR A 47 31.99 -20.97 11.58
N LYS A 48 31.72 -21.17 12.87
CA LYS A 48 32.10 -20.22 13.95
C LYS A 48 33.58 -19.76 13.86
N SER A 49 34.43 -20.51 13.15
CA SER A 49 35.84 -20.19 12.86
C SER A 49 36.09 -18.95 11.98
N ALA A 50 35.12 -18.45 11.21
CA ALA A 50 35.28 -17.24 10.37
C ALA A 50 34.64 -15.97 10.98
N TRP A 51 34.03 -16.09 12.17
CA TRP A 51 33.45 -14.95 12.88
C TRP A 51 34.57 -14.01 13.33
N GLY A 52 34.44 -12.73 13.01
CA GLY A 52 35.44 -11.76 13.43
C GLY A 52 36.64 -11.70 12.50
N SER A 53 36.68 -12.51 11.44
CA SER A 53 37.66 -12.31 10.37
C SER A 53 37.16 -11.20 9.43
N SER A 54 38.09 -10.32 9.06
CA SER A 54 37.93 -9.32 8.00
C SER A 54 37.42 -9.93 6.70
N PHE A 55 37.00 -9.06 5.79
CA PHE A 55 36.32 -9.47 4.56
C PHE A 55 37.17 -10.41 3.68
N PHE A 56 38.49 -10.21 3.67
CA PHE A 56 39.44 -11.07 2.95
C PHE A 56 40.11 -12.14 3.82
N GLY A 57 39.66 -12.32 5.07
CA GLY A 57 40.24 -13.28 6.01
C GLY A 57 41.66 -12.93 6.48
N LYS A 58 42.18 -11.74 6.17
CA LYS A 58 43.57 -11.32 6.45
C LYS A 58 43.75 -10.85 7.89
N THR A 59 42.77 -10.12 8.40
CA THR A 59 42.75 -9.56 9.75
C THR A 59 41.73 -10.30 10.61
N VAL A 60 42.12 -10.69 11.84
CA VAL A 60 41.20 -11.17 12.88
C VAL A 60 40.88 -9.99 13.80
N VAL A 61 39.60 -9.68 13.93
CA VAL A 61 39.09 -8.53 14.67
C VAL A 61 38.95 -8.89 16.14
N THR A 62 39.90 -8.49 16.98
CA THR A 62 39.90 -8.73 18.44
C THR A 62 40.00 -7.46 19.26
N GLU A 63 40.29 -6.33 18.61
CA GLU A 63 40.49 -5.04 19.24
C GLU A 63 40.22 -3.92 18.24
N GLN A 64 40.22 -2.68 18.72
CA GLN A 64 39.91 -1.50 17.92
C GLN A 64 40.79 -1.36 16.67
N ALA A 65 42.12 -1.47 16.81
CA ALA A 65 43.05 -1.34 15.69
C ALA A 65 42.77 -2.37 14.57
N SER A 66 42.47 -3.62 14.96
CA SER A 66 42.10 -4.67 14.01
C SER A 66 40.72 -4.44 13.38
N TRP A 67 39.78 -3.84 14.11
CA TRP A 67 38.47 -3.45 13.58
C TRP A 67 38.61 -2.32 12.54
N ASP A 68 39.39 -1.28 12.84
CA ASP A 68 39.66 -0.17 11.92
C ASP A 68 40.32 -0.66 10.64
N THR A 69 41.28 -1.58 10.76
CA THR A 69 41.94 -2.23 9.62
C THR A 69 40.91 -2.98 8.77
N ALA A 70 40.06 -3.81 9.37
CA ALA A 70 39.01 -4.54 8.65
C ALA A 70 37.98 -3.61 7.97
N VAL A 71 37.63 -2.48 8.61
CA VAL A 71 36.77 -1.45 8.04
C VAL A 71 37.42 -0.79 6.83
N GLN A 72 38.69 -0.41 6.93
CA GLN A 72 39.44 0.19 5.82
C GLN A 72 39.57 -0.78 4.65
N GLU A 73 39.91 -2.04 4.91
CA GLU A 73 39.98 -3.10 3.89
C GLU A 73 38.66 -3.20 3.11
N LEU A 74 37.51 -3.29 3.81
CA LEU A 74 36.19 -3.40 3.18
C LEU A 74 35.87 -2.17 2.32
N ARG A 75 36.19 -0.97 2.82
CA ARG A 75 35.89 0.29 2.13
C ARG A 75 36.77 0.48 0.90
N GLN A 76 38.07 0.21 0.99
CA GLN A 76 39.01 0.27 -0.15
C GLN A 76 38.64 -0.69 -1.28
N ALA A 77 38.22 -1.92 -0.92
CA ALA A 77 37.72 -2.90 -1.89
C ALA A 77 36.52 -2.37 -2.68
N SER A 78 35.68 -1.53 -2.07
CA SER A 78 34.47 -1.00 -2.69
C SER A 78 34.65 0.32 -3.46
N SER A 79 35.82 0.96 -3.38
CA SER A 79 36.08 2.30 -3.92
C SER A 79 37.12 2.36 -5.05
N SER A 80 37.81 1.25 -5.34
CA SER A 80 38.93 1.24 -6.29
C SER A 80 38.46 1.02 -7.74
N PRO A 81 38.70 1.96 -8.68
CA PRO A 81 38.41 1.75 -10.11
C PRO A 81 39.21 0.55 -10.66
N GLY A 82 38.53 -0.39 -11.31
CA GLY A 82 39.16 -1.58 -11.91
C GLY A 82 39.32 -2.80 -10.99
N GLN A 83 39.02 -2.67 -9.69
CA GLN A 83 38.70 -3.84 -8.87
C GLN A 83 37.25 -4.27 -9.20
N PRO A 84 36.94 -5.59 -9.18
CA PRO A 84 35.55 -6.02 -9.25
C PRO A 84 34.77 -5.24 -8.18
N ASP A 85 33.54 -4.76 -8.48
CA ASP A 85 32.68 -4.21 -7.43
C ASP A 85 32.71 -5.21 -6.27
N ILE A 86 32.65 -4.76 -5.02
CA ILE A 86 32.56 -5.71 -3.90
C ILE A 86 31.44 -6.71 -4.17
N PHE A 87 30.36 -6.31 -4.86
CA PHE A 87 29.32 -7.22 -5.36
C PHE A 87 29.74 -8.17 -6.48
N ASP A 88 30.65 -7.78 -7.37
CA ASP A 88 31.21 -8.64 -8.43
C ASP A 88 32.20 -9.66 -7.85
N TRP A 89 33.10 -9.23 -6.96
CA TRP A 89 34.02 -10.12 -6.24
C TRP A 89 33.24 -11.19 -5.49
N ILE A 90 32.23 -10.73 -4.76
CA ILE A 90 31.27 -11.53 -4.03
C ILE A 90 30.49 -12.51 -4.97
N GLN A 91 30.19 -12.12 -6.21
CA GLN A 91 29.54 -13.00 -7.20
C GLN A 91 30.49 -14.05 -7.82
N THR A 92 31.77 -13.71 -7.95
CA THR A 92 32.79 -14.55 -8.61
C THR A 92 33.51 -15.54 -7.70
N ASP A 93 33.59 -15.29 -6.39
CA ASP A 93 34.18 -16.24 -5.44
C ASP A 93 33.21 -17.41 -5.15
N GLN A 94 33.52 -18.59 -5.68
CA GLN A 94 32.72 -19.80 -5.48
C GLN A 94 32.75 -20.33 -4.04
N THR A 95 33.67 -19.85 -3.19
CA THR A 95 33.80 -20.27 -1.79
C THR A 95 33.01 -19.38 -0.83
N VAL A 96 32.81 -18.10 -1.18
CA VAL A 96 31.95 -17.17 -0.44
C VAL A 96 30.59 -17.08 -1.13
N ARG A 97 29.64 -17.80 -0.54
CA ARG A 97 28.27 -18.06 -0.98
C ARG A 97 27.39 -16.80 -1.11
N TRP A 98 27.73 -15.80 -1.90
CA TRP A 98 26.75 -14.79 -2.32
C TRP A 98 25.96 -15.19 -3.54
N SER A 99 26.43 -16.13 -4.33
CA SER A 99 25.47 -16.91 -5.12
C SER A 99 24.41 -17.51 -4.19
N GLN A 100 24.70 -17.81 -2.91
CA GLN A 100 23.65 -18.10 -1.92
C GLN A 100 22.99 -16.87 -1.31
N PHE A 101 23.65 -15.76 -1.00
CA PHE A 101 22.99 -14.51 -0.57
C PHE A 101 21.98 -14.01 -1.62
N VAL A 102 22.39 -13.94 -2.89
CA VAL A 102 21.55 -13.69 -4.05
C VAL A 102 20.55 -14.82 -4.18
N ARG A 103 20.89 -16.13 -4.15
CA ARG A 103 19.85 -17.18 -4.12
C ARG A 103 18.89 -17.08 -2.91
N THR A 104 19.28 -16.52 -1.77
CA THR A 104 18.45 -16.32 -0.58
C THR A 104 17.57 -15.09 -0.73
N LEU A 105 18.05 -14.06 -1.44
CA LEU A 105 17.30 -12.87 -1.85
C LEU A 105 16.48 -13.08 -3.14
N THR A 106 16.82 -14.05 -3.99
CA THR A 106 16.36 -14.16 -5.39
C THR A 106 15.88 -15.55 -5.80
N ARG A 107 15.94 -16.59 -4.97
CA ARG A 107 15.51 -17.94 -5.35
C ARG A 107 14.58 -18.61 -4.31
N ASP A 108 13.43 -19.03 -4.84
CA ASP A 108 12.61 -20.11 -4.34
C ASP A 108 13.39 -21.43 -4.43
N ASN A 109 13.85 -21.97 -3.31
CA ASN A 109 14.45 -23.30 -3.27
C ASN A 109 13.31 -24.35 -3.38
N PRO A 110 13.21 -25.13 -4.48
CA PRO A 110 12.13 -26.11 -4.66
C PRO A 110 12.18 -27.21 -3.60
N ASP A 111 13.38 -27.56 -3.12
CA ASP A 111 13.59 -28.69 -2.20
C ASP A 111 13.21 -28.33 -0.75
N GLU A 112 13.27 -27.04 -0.37
CA GLU A 112 12.78 -26.55 0.93
C GLU A 112 11.28 -26.26 0.94
N GLN A 113 10.64 -26.06 -0.22
CA GLN A 113 9.18 -25.97 -0.33
C GLN A 113 8.49 -27.30 0.01
N ALA A 114 9.19 -28.43 -0.19
CA ALA A 114 8.67 -29.76 0.14
C ALA A 114 8.76 -30.09 1.64
N ALA A 115 9.66 -29.44 2.40
CA ALA A 115 9.98 -29.79 3.79
C ALA A 115 9.47 -28.72 4.79
N GLN A 116 8.17 -28.76 5.06
CA GLN A 116 7.49 -28.33 6.31
C GLN A 116 8.08 -27.14 7.11
N ARG A 117 7.63 -25.89 6.83
CA ARG A 117 7.21 -24.89 7.83
C ARG A 117 6.19 -23.90 7.21
N PRO A 118 5.14 -23.44 7.92
CA PRO A 118 4.20 -22.46 7.42
C PRO A 118 4.80 -21.06 7.55
N GLN A 119 5.64 -20.64 6.60
CA GLN A 119 6.25 -19.30 6.65
C GLN A 119 5.45 -18.29 5.83
N SER A 120 5.02 -17.24 6.51
CA SER A 120 4.21 -16.08 6.10
C SER A 120 4.83 -15.17 5.03
N MET A 121 5.79 -15.65 4.23
CA MET A 121 6.57 -14.85 3.28
C MET A 121 6.89 -15.60 1.97
N ILE A 122 5.93 -16.37 1.45
CA ILE A 122 6.06 -17.07 0.14
C ILE A 122 6.11 -16.06 -1.04
N CYS A 123 5.89 -14.77 -0.76
CA CYS A 123 5.87 -13.70 -1.74
C CYS A 123 7.20 -12.96 -1.96
N SER A 124 8.35 -13.46 -1.50
CA SER A 124 9.60 -12.70 -1.60
C SER A 124 10.11 -12.59 -3.05
N GLY A 125 10.16 -11.36 -3.58
CA GLY A 125 10.65 -11.10 -4.93
C GLY A 125 12.05 -10.54 -5.01
N ASN A 126 12.68 -10.69 -6.18
CA ASN A 126 14.04 -10.19 -6.41
C ASN A 126 14.09 -8.65 -6.23
N PRO A 127 14.71 -8.15 -5.16
CA PRO A 127 14.74 -6.72 -4.88
C PRO A 127 15.39 -5.90 -6.01
N THR A 128 16.34 -6.48 -6.78
CA THR A 128 17.00 -5.78 -7.89
C THR A 128 16.11 -5.55 -9.09
N GLN A 129 15.02 -6.32 -9.23
CA GLN A 129 14.00 -6.10 -10.26
C GLN A 129 12.85 -5.23 -9.73
N ASN A 130 12.48 -5.44 -8.46
CA ASN A 130 11.28 -4.83 -7.90
C ASN A 130 11.45 -3.35 -7.58
N LEU A 131 12.60 -2.97 -7.02
CA LEU A 131 12.86 -1.59 -6.62
C LEU A 131 12.87 -0.62 -7.81
N PRO A 132 13.57 -0.92 -8.94
CA PRO A 132 13.49 -0.09 -10.13
C PRO A 132 12.05 0.05 -10.66
N ASN A 133 11.26 -1.03 -10.66
CA ASN A 133 9.87 -0.99 -11.11
C ASN A 133 8.98 -0.10 -10.23
N LEU A 134 9.15 -0.19 -8.90
CA LEU A 134 8.44 0.67 -7.95
C LEU A 134 8.84 2.15 -8.14
N GLN A 135 10.13 2.43 -8.29
CA GLN A 135 10.62 3.78 -8.51
C GLN A 135 10.21 4.35 -9.87
N ALA A 136 10.23 3.55 -10.93
CA ALA A 136 9.75 3.93 -12.26
C ALA A 136 8.24 4.23 -12.24
N ALA A 137 7.48 3.55 -11.38
CA ALA A 137 6.08 3.86 -11.12
C ALA A 137 5.87 5.10 -10.23
N GLY A 138 6.94 5.77 -9.80
CA GLY A 138 6.91 7.03 -9.05
C GLY A 138 6.84 6.88 -7.53
N PHE A 139 7.03 5.67 -6.99
CA PHE A 139 7.01 5.44 -5.54
C PHE A 139 8.37 5.76 -4.90
N SER A 140 8.37 6.54 -3.81
CA SER A 140 9.54 6.62 -2.93
C SER A 140 9.64 5.38 -2.05
N ILE A 141 10.84 4.96 -1.68
CA ILE A 141 11.06 3.75 -0.89
C ILE A 141 11.61 4.12 0.50
N LEU A 142 10.93 3.64 1.54
CA LEU A 142 11.48 3.52 2.88
C LEU A 142 12.05 2.10 3.02
N GLY A 143 13.37 1.99 2.93
CA GLY A 143 14.07 0.71 3.04
C GLY A 143 14.22 0.29 4.49
N ILE A 144 13.90 -0.96 4.81
CA ILE A 144 14.09 -1.51 6.15
C ILE A 144 15.17 -2.58 6.09
N TRP A 145 16.21 -2.37 6.90
CA TRP A 145 17.29 -3.34 7.07
C TRP A 145 17.29 -3.84 8.50
N HIS A 146 16.45 -4.85 8.74
CA HIS A 146 16.18 -5.34 10.09
C HIS A 146 16.96 -6.64 10.36
N VAL A 147 17.81 -6.60 11.39
CA VAL A 147 18.45 -7.76 12.02
C VAL A 147 18.16 -7.69 13.50
N THR A 148 17.53 -8.73 14.04
CA THR A 148 17.18 -8.81 15.47
C THR A 148 18.39 -9.19 16.32
N CYS A 149 18.36 -8.86 17.61
CA CYS A 149 19.38 -9.34 18.56
C CYS A 149 19.40 -10.87 18.74
N LYS A 150 18.35 -11.59 18.30
CA LYS A 150 18.36 -13.06 18.29
C LYS A 150 19.29 -13.61 17.21
N ASN A 151 19.32 -12.96 16.05
CA ASN A 151 20.12 -13.38 14.90
C ASN A 151 21.58 -12.93 15.02
N LEU A 152 21.82 -11.77 15.61
CA LEU A 152 23.16 -11.24 15.87
C LEU A 152 23.23 -10.65 17.28
N PRO A 153 23.41 -11.50 18.32
CA PRO A 153 23.45 -11.03 19.70
C PRO A 153 24.74 -10.25 19.96
N LEU A 154 24.61 -9.07 20.58
CA LEU A 154 25.73 -8.31 21.14
C LEU A 154 25.93 -8.74 22.61
N LYS A 155 26.63 -9.85 22.84
CA LYS A 155 26.77 -10.46 24.17
C LYS A 155 27.75 -9.70 25.04
N SER A 156 28.83 -9.17 24.46
CA SER A 156 29.82 -8.40 25.20
C SER A 156 29.59 -6.90 24.99
N LEU A 157 29.57 -6.14 26.08
CA LEU A 157 29.62 -4.67 26.09
C LEU A 157 30.94 -4.14 26.69
N ASP A 158 31.90 -5.05 26.94
CA ASP A 158 33.24 -4.73 27.42
C ASP A 158 34.18 -4.56 26.22
N ARG A 159 34.63 -3.32 26.01
CA ARG A 159 35.51 -2.97 24.89
C ARG A 159 36.88 -3.63 24.94
N ASN A 160 37.29 -4.13 26.10
CA ASN A 160 38.56 -4.85 26.24
C ASN A 160 38.42 -6.33 25.85
N SER A 161 37.20 -6.80 25.60
CA SER A 161 36.93 -8.17 25.19
C SER A 161 37.06 -8.32 23.66
N PRO A 162 37.79 -9.34 23.18
CA PRO A 162 37.79 -9.69 21.75
C PRO A 162 36.41 -9.90 21.16
N GLU A 163 35.50 -10.49 21.94
CA GLU A 163 34.13 -10.76 21.51
C GLU A 163 33.34 -9.47 21.22
N TYR A 164 33.63 -8.37 21.93
CA TYR A 164 33.00 -7.06 21.63
C TYR A 164 33.30 -6.66 20.18
N TRP A 165 34.57 -6.63 19.79
CA TRP A 165 34.98 -6.16 18.47
C TRP A 165 34.54 -7.11 17.35
N LYS A 166 34.60 -8.42 17.58
CA LYS A 166 34.07 -9.42 16.63
C LYS A 166 32.60 -9.18 16.33
N GLU A 167 31.77 -9.02 17.36
CA GLU A 167 30.31 -8.79 17.20
C GLU A 167 30.02 -7.50 16.43
N ARG A 168 30.77 -6.41 16.68
CA ARG A 168 30.55 -5.12 15.98
C ARG A 168 31.05 -5.16 14.56
N TRP A 169 32.13 -5.88 14.28
CA TRP A 169 32.58 -6.12 12.92
C TRP A 169 31.52 -6.84 12.08
N GLU A 170 30.91 -7.88 12.65
CA GLU A 170 29.82 -8.62 11.99
C GLU A 170 28.62 -7.72 11.69
N LEU A 171 28.24 -6.89 12.65
CA LEU A 171 27.15 -5.94 12.47
C LEU A 171 27.50 -4.88 11.43
N TYR A 172 28.71 -4.31 11.52
CA TYR A 172 29.21 -3.26 10.62
C TYR A 172 29.22 -3.75 9.18
N ARG A 173 29.90 -4.86 8.89
CA ARG A 173 30.04 -5.38 7.52
C ARG A 173 28.68 -5.66 6.90
N TRP A 174 27.75 -6.15 7.71
CA TRP A 174 26.39 -6.47 7.27
C TRP A 174 25.60 -5.23 6.84
N PHE A 175 25.59 -4.20 7.69
CA PHE A 175 24.92 -2.94 7.38
C PHE A 175 25.64 -2.15 6.29
N TYR A 176 26.94 -2.33 6.13
CA TYR A 176 27.69 -1.73 5.03
C TYR A 176 27.21 -2.28 3.67
N LEU A 177 27.09 -3.60 3.55
CA LEU A 177 26.56 -4.25 2.33
C LEU A 177 25.12 -3.82 2.04
N GLY A 178 24.25 -3.79 3.06
CA GLY A 178 22.89 -3.28 2.92
C GLY A 178 22.83 -1.81 2.49
N GLY A 179 23.70 -0.97 3.06
CA GLY A 179 23.85 0.43 2.67
C GLY A 179 24.29 0.60 1.22
N ARG A 180 25.22 -0.22 0.77
CA ARG A 180 25.68 -0.23 -0.63
C ARG A 180 24.55 -0.60 -1.58
N PHE A 181 23.78 -1.63 -1.23
CA PHE A 181 22.59 -2.02 -1.98
C PHE A 181 21.57 -0.89 -2.07
N PHE A 182 21.25 -0.22 -0.95
CA PHE A 182 20.31 0.91 -0.96
C PHE A 182 20.82 2.09 -1.79
N ALA A 183 22.10 2.42 -1.67
CA ALA A 183 22.73 3.51 -2.41
C ALA A 183 22.69 3.25 -3.94
N GLN A 184 23.02 2.02 -4.37
CA GLN A 184 22.92 1.61 -5.77
C GLN A 184 21.51 1.76 -6.34
N ASN A 185 20.50 1.49 -5.52
CA ASN A 185 19.09 1.62 -5.87
C ASN A 185 18.49 2.99 -5.54
N ASN A 186 19.29 4.03 -5.27
CA ASN A 186 18.82 5.40 -4.96
C ASN A 186 17.73 5.46 -3.86
N ILE A 187 17.80 4.55 -2.90
CA ILE A 187 16.99 4.62 -1.68
C ILE A 187 17.69 5.63 -0.76
N LYS A 188 16.93 6.42 0.01
CA LYS A 188 17.51 7.41 0.93
C LYS A 188 16.98 7.23 2.33
N ASP A 189 15.67 7.06 2.47
CA ASP A 189 15.02 6.80 3.74
C ASP A 189 15.28 5.34 4.17
N ILE A 190 15.99 5.17 5.28
CA ILE A 190 16.37 3.85 5.80
C ILE A 190 16.00 3.73 7.28
N GLU A 191 15.23 2.71 7.59
CA GLU A 191 14.90 2.31 8.95
C GLU A 191 15.93 1.29 9.47
N LEU A 192 16.64 1.64 10.55
CA LEU A 192 17.82 0.90 11.05
C LEU A 192 17.49 -0.42 11.76
N TYR A 193 16.31 -0.51 12.35
CA TYR A 193 15.85 -1.61 13.19
C TYR A 193 14.34 -1.47 13.32
N ASN A 194 13.55 -2.54 13.29
CA ASN A 194 12.11 -2.50 13.50
C ASN A 194 11.76 -2.91 14.95
N GLU A 195 11.06 -2.05 15.70
CA GLU A 195 10.51 -2.35 17.04
C GLU A 195 11.53 -2.90 18.06
N PRO A 196 12.63 -2.18 18.37
CA PRO A 196 13.62 -2.64 19.34
C PRO A 196 13.04 -2.88 20.74
N ASP A 197 11.91 -2.24 21.07
CA ASP A 197 11.20 -2.44 22.33
C ASP A 197 10.48 -3.79 22.44
N ASN A 198 10.33 -4.54 21.34
CA ASN A 198 9.76 -5.89 21.34
C ASN A 198 10.83 -6.99 21.44
N ASP A 199 12.11 -6.64 21.50
CA ASP A 199 13.23 -7.59 21.52
C ASP A 199 13.88 -7.69 22.92
N PRO A 200 13.53 -8.71 23.73
CA PRO A 200 13.97 -8.79 25.12
C PRO A 200 15.48 -9.07 25.28
N CYS A 201 16.17 -9.51 24.22
CA CYS A 201 17.62 -9.73 24.25
C CYS A 201 18.44 -8.43 24.12
N LEU A 202 17.78 -7.28 23.94
CA LEU A 202 18.44 -6.01 23.71
C LEU A 202 18.34 -5.16 24.98
N SER A 203 19.48 -4.81 25.59
CA SER A 203 19.51 -3.79 26.65
C SER A 203 19.61 -2.39 26.04
N GLY A 204 19.26 -1.33 26.79
CA GLY A 204 19.42 0.04 26.30
C GLY A 204 20.87 0.40 25.88
N LYS A 205 21.87 -0.11 26.61
CA LYS A 205 23.29 0.08 26.26
C LYS A 205 23.66 -0.69 24.99
N ALA A 206 23.22 -1.95 24.86
CA ALA A 206 23.46 -2.74 23.66
C ALA A 206 22.78 -2.13 22.43
N TRP A 207 21.57 -1.58 22.60
CA TRP A 207 20.84 -0.89 21.54
C TRP A 207 21.57 0.34 21.01
N LEU A 208 22.06 1.22 21.90
CA LEU A 208 22.81 2.40 21.46
C LEU A 208 24.08 2.02 20.68
N ASP A 209 24.78 1.00 21.17
CA ASP A 209 25.98 0.50 20.53
C ASP A 209 25.68 -0.11 19.15
N ASP A 210 24.60 -0.90 19.05
CA ASP A 210 24.06 -1.43 17.79
C ASP A 210 23.70 -0.31 16.79
N MET A 211 22.92 0.68 17.23
CA MET A 211 22.48 1.81 16.42
C MET A 211 23.65 2.60 15.84
N ARG A 212 24.67 2.89 16.66
CA ARG A 212 25.87 3.63 16.23
C ARG A 212 26.63 2.88 15.13
N VAL A 213 26.85 1.58 15.31
CA VAL A 213 27.56 0.74 14.32
C VAL A 213 26.79 0.65 13.00
N ARG A 214 25.46 0.45 13.06
CA ARG A 214 24.58 0.43 11.87
C ARG A 214 24.64 1.74 11.11
N SER A 215 24.54 2.85 11.83
CA SER A 215 24.54 4.20 11.26
C SER A 215 25.86 4.53 10.58
N LEU A 216 26.98 4.17 11.21
CA LEU A 216 28.32 4.34 10.64
C LEU A 216 28.49 3.53 9.36
N ALA A 217 28.10 2.25 9.38
CA ALA A 217 28.21 1.37 8.24
C ALA A 217 27.43 1.87 7.02
N LEU A 218 26.18 2.32 7.21
CA LEU A 218 25.36 2.89 6.15
C LEU A 218 25.95 4.20 5.60
N GLN A 219 26.42 5.10 6.46
CA GLN A 219 27.03 6.36 6.01
C GLN A 219 28.31 6.12 5.22
N HIS A 220 29.17 5.20 5.65
CA HIS A 220 30.34 4.79 4.88
C HIS A 220 29.94 4.21 3.52
N ALA A 221 28.96 3.31 3.48
CA ALA A 221 28.51 2.69 2.24
C ALA A 221 28.00 3.71 1.19
N TYR A 222 27.22 4.70 1.62
CA TYR A 222 26.72 5.77 0.74
C TYR A 222 27.82 6.71 0.27
N ARG A 223 28.75 7.06 1.18
CA ARG A 223 29.92 7.87 0.85
C ARG A 223 30.76 7.18 -0.22
N ASP A 224 31.09 5.92 0.01
CA ASP A 224 31.96 5.15 -0.87
C ASP A 224 31.27 4.88 -2.22
N TYR A 225 29.94 4.67 -2.24
CA TYR A 225 29.17 4.62 -3.49
C TYR A 225 29.16 5.95 -4.26
N SER A 226 29.03 7.08 -3.56
CA SER A 226 29.06 8.41 -4.19
C SER A 226 30.44 8.77 -4.74
N LEU A 227 31.52 8.22 -4.17
CA LEU A 227 32.88 8.38 -4.69
C LEU A 227 33.11 7.52 -5.94
N TRP A 228 32.57 6.29 -5.94
CA TRP A 228 32.75 5.33 -7.04
C TRP A 228 31.88 5.64 -8.27
N SER A 229 30.64 6.06 -8.05
CA SER A 229 29.68 6.34 -9.13
C SER A 229 29.92 7.68 -9.81
N SER A 230 31.05 7.80 -10.52
CA SER A 230 31.36 8.98 -11.35
C SER A 230 30.16 9.32 -12.25
N GLY A 231 29.66 10.56 -12.15
CA GLY A 231 28.50 11.05 -12.91
C GLY A 231 27.12 10.88 -12.26
N LYS A 232 26.98 10.19 -11.12
CA LYS A 232 25.71 10.15 -10.36
C LYS A 232 25.69 11.21 -9.26
N SER A 233 24.50 11.72 -8.96
CA SER A 233 24.27 12.67 -7.86
C SER A 233 24.78 12.08 -6.54
N LYS A 234 25.58 12.84 -5.77
CA LYS A 234 25.96 12.44 -4.41
C LYS A 234 24.68 12.17 -3.60
N ILE A 235 24.57 10.96 -3.06
CA ILE A 235 23.44 10.56 -2.24
C ILE A 235 23.89 10.34 -0.80
N ALA A 236 23.08 10.78 0.15
CA ALA A 236 23.29 10.58 1.56
C ALA A 236 22.07 9.87 2.15
N PRO A 237 22.27 8.96 3.11
CA PRO A 237 21.15 8.29 3.74
C PRO A 237 20.43 9.26 4.69
N ASN A 238 19.12 9.04 4.80
CA ASN A 238 18.23 9.62 5.79
C ASN A 238 17.86 8.51 6.78
N LEU A 239 18.62 8.44 7.88
CA LEU A 239 18.50 7.38 8.87
C LEU A 239 17.31 7.64 9.79
N ILE A 240 16.45 6.63 9.94
CA ILE A 240 15.19 6.70 10.70
C ILE A 240 15.30 5.73 11.88
N CYS A 241 15.15 6.27 13.09
CA CYS A 241 15.38 5.54 14.32
C CYS A 241 14.79 6.26 15.55
N PRO A 242 14.29 5.54 16.58
CA PRO A 242 13.93 4.12 16.62
C PRO A 242 12.45 3.96 16.24
N PRO A 243 12.04 3.10 15.31
CA PRO A 243 10.62 2.82 15.09
C PRO A 243 10.07 1.93 16.22
N MET A 244 9.69 2.58 17.31
CA MET A 244 9.09 1.96 18.50
C MET A 244 7.77 1.26 18.14
N SER A 245 7.44 0.12 18.75
CA SER A 245 6.17 -0.59 18.52
C SER A 245 4.90 0.18 18.94
N ALA A 246 5.08 1.26 19.69
CA ALA A 246 4.04 2.10 20.27
C ALA A 246 4.54 3.55 20.42
N PRO A 247 3.66 4.55 20.66
CA PRO A 247 4.05 5.94 20.92
C PRO A 247 4.68 6.12 22.31
N LYS A 248 5.86 5.52 22.49
CA LYS A 248 6.56 5.39 23.76
C LYS A 248 7.91 6.11 23.66
N PHE A 249 7.99 7.32 24.21
CA PHE A 249 9.25 8.07 24.23
C PHE A 249 10.08 7.78 25.48
N ASP A 250 9.47 7.93 26.67
CA ASP A 250 10.16 7.84 27.97
C ASP A 250 10.00 6.49 28.69
N ILE A 251 9.26 5.53 28.11
CA ILE A 251 8.94 4.25 28.78
C ILE A 251 8.99 3.12 27.75
N GLY A 252 9.85 2.11 27.93
CA GLY A 252 9.85 0.90 27.09
C GLY A 252 9.76 -0.39 27.90
N ILE A 253 9.83 -1.53 27.21
CA ILE A 253 9.80 -2.85 27.85
C ILE A 253 11.10 -3.04 28.67
N GLY A 254 10.98 -3.57 29.89
CA GLY A 254 12.11 -3.72 30.81
C GLY A 254 12.65 -2.39 31.35
N GLY A 255 11.87 -1.30 31.31
CA GLY A 255 12.26 0.02 31.83
C GLY A 255 13.17 0.85 30.92
N THR A 256 13.53 0.34 29.74
CA THR A 256 14.42 1.04 28.81
C THR A 256 13.68 2.04 27.93
N ALA A 257 13.99 3.33 28.03
CA ALA A 257 13.39 4.39 27.21
C ALA A 257 14.07 4.54 25.84
N TYR A 258 13.93 3.55 24.95
CA TYR A 258 14.60 3.51 23.64
C TYR A 258 14.42 4.78 22.80
N GLY A 259 13.21 5.38 22.81
CA GLY A 259 12.93 6.62 22.10
C GLY A 259 13.79 7.79 22.59
N LYS A 260 13.82 8.02 23.90
CA LYS A 260 14.68 9.03 24.53
C LYS A 260 16.16 8.76 24.30
N LEU A 261 16.58 7.50 24.47
CA LEU A 261 17.98 7.09 24.26
C LEU A 261 18.44 7.41 22.84
N ALA A 262 17.64 7.06 21.83
CA ALA A 262 17.99 7.32 20.45
C ALA A 262 18.14 8.82 20.14
N VAL A 263 17.25 9.67 20.67
CA VAL A 263 17.32 11.13 20.46
C VAL A 263 18.53 11.74 21.15
N LEU A 264 18.80 11.39 22.41
CA LEU A 264 19.97 11.87 23.15
C LEU A 264 21.29 11.45 22.49
N ASP A 265 21.25 10.37 21.71
CA ASP A 265 22.44 9.80 21.09
C ASP A 265 22.65 10.21 19.63
N ILE A 266 21.80 11.08 19.05
CA ILE A 266 21.84 11.42 17.61
C ILE A 266 23.20 11.89 17.13
N HIS A 267 23.90 12.66 17.96
CA HIS A 267 25.21 13.25 17.63
C HIS A 267 26.39 12.49 18.24
N THR A 268 26.13 11.42 19.00
CA THR A 268 27.21 10.64 19.61
C THR A 268 27.86 9.75 18.56
N GLN A 269 29.12 10.02 18.26
CA GLN A 269 29.87 9.18 17.34
C GLN A 269 30.19 7.83 17.99
N PHE A 270 30.17 6.76 17.19
CA PHE A 270 30.92 5.56 17.56
C PHE A 270 32.41 5.96 17.66
N PRO A 271 33.16 5.55 18.70
CA PRO A 271 34.51 6.06 18.94
C PRO A 271 35.45 5.98 17.73
N GLU A 272 36.36 6.95 17.65
CA GLU A 272 37.60 7.00 16.84
C GLU A 272 37.51 7.09 15.30
N LEU A 273 36.33 7.15 14.67
CA LEU A 273 36.21 7.44 13.22
C LEU A 273 35.48 8.75 12.87
N ALA A 274 35.84 9.83 13.56
CA ALA A 274 35.41 11.23 13.35
C ALA A 274 35.77 11.83 11.96
N THR A 275 35.98 11.02 10.92
CA THR A 275 36.31 11.50 9.56
C THR A 275 35.08 11.97 8.78
N ILE A 276 33.87 11.82 9.34
CA ILE A 276 32.64 12.39 8.78
C ILE A 276 32.30 13.63 9.60
N SER A 277 32.60 14.82 9.06
CA SER A 277 32.32 16.11 9.71
C SER A 277 30.83 16.36 9.99
N THR A 278 29.95 15.59 9.35
CA THR A 278 28.49 15.66 9.49
C THR A 278 27.90 14.29 9.87
N TYR A 279 28.43 13.64 10.91
CA TYR A 279 27.94 12.34 11.36
C TYR A 279 26.62 12.45 12.13
N TRP A 280 25.71 11.49 11.92
CA TRP A 280 24.45 11.36 12.68
C TRP A 280 24.09 9.88 12.85
N ASN A 281 23.58 9.50 14.02
CA ASN A 281 22.97 8.18 14.23
C ASN A 281 21.53 8.10 13.72
N SER A 282 20.83 9.23 13.71
CA SER A 282 19.48 9.34 13.16
C SER A 282 19.26 10.77 12.67
N LYS A 283 18.38 10.94 11.69
CA LYS A 283 17.88 12.24 11.25
C LYS A 283 16.37 12.38 11.45
N VAL A 284 15.72 11.29 11.82
CA VAL A 284 14.26 11.19 11.89
C VAL A 284 13.89 10.29 13.05
N PHE A 285 13.06 10.80 13.94
CA PHE A 285 12.44 9.98 14.98
C PHE A 285 11.25 9.23 14.37
N SER A 286 11.07 7.96 14.71
CA SER A 286 9.92 7.18 14.25
C SER A 286 9.18 6.52 15.40
N TYR A 287 7.94 6.11 15.18
CA TYR A 287 7.21 5.20 16.05
C TYR A 287 6.07 4.54 15.29
N HIS A 288 5.52 3.49 15.87
CA HIS A 288 4.36 2.77 15.36
C HIS A 288 3.13 3.08 16.20
N GLN A 289 1.97 3.00 15.55
CA GLN A 289 0.71 3.25 16.23
C GLN A 289 -0.37 2.30 15.75
N TYR A 290 -0.83 1.43 16.65
CA TYR A 290 -1.94 0.53 16.40
C TYR A 290 -3.06 0.78 17.41
N ASN A 291 -4.23 0.18 17.17
CA ASN A 291 -5.35 0.10 18.12
C ASN A 291 -5.82 1.48 18.62
N SER A 292 -5.74 2.50 17.77
CA SER A 292 -5.96 3.89 18.18
C SER A 292 -6.81 4.64 17.17
N PRO A 293 -7.92 5.26 17.56
CA PRO A 293 -8.69 6.12 16.66
C PRO A 293 -7.90 7.38 16.29
N GLY A 294 -8.39 8.16 15.33
CA GLY A 294 -7.70 9.37 14.87
C GLY A 294 -7.32 10.37 15.97
N TYR A 295 -8.22 10.62 16.93
CA TYR A 295 -7.91 11.49 18.06
C TYR A 295 -6.80 10.92 18.96
N GLY A 296 -6.72 9.59 19.07
CA GLY A 296 -5.69 8.90 19.83
C GLY A 296 -4.33 9.05 19.15
N MET A 297 -4.27 8.90 17.83
CA MET A 297 -3.05 9.20 17.05
C MET A 297 -2.62 10.66 17.22
N ARG A 298 -3.56 11.60 17.18
CA ARG A 298 -3.27 13.01 17.41
C ARG A 298 -2.75 13.26 18.82
N SER A 299 -3.37 12.67 19.84
CA SER A 299 -2.93 12.80 21.23
C SER A 299 -1.52 12.23 21.41
N ALA A 300 -1.21 11.09 20.79
CA ALA A 300 0.13 10.54 20.77
C ALA A 300 1.13 11.51 20.10
N TRP A 301 0.79 12.04 18.92
CA TRP A 301 1.61 13.03 18.23
C TRP A 301 1.88 14.29 19.07
N ASP A 302 0.83 14.88 19.63
CA ASP A 302 0.88 16.10 20.44
C ASP A 302 1.70 15.89 21.75
N LYS A 303 1.94 14.63 22.16
CA LYS A 303 2.86 14.26 23.26
C LYS A 303 4.29 13.98 22.78
N ILE A 304 4.44 13.17 21.74
CA ILE A 304 5.75 12.69 21.25
C ILE A 304 6.58 13.85 20.68
N VAL A 305 6.00 14.71 19.85
CA VAL A 305 6.77 15.77 19.18
C VAL A 305 7.41 16.74 20.17
N PRO A 306 6.70 17.26 21.18
CA PRO A 306 7.34 18.07 22.22
C PRO A 306 8.45 17.34 22.98
N SER A 307 8.28 16.06 23.31
CA SER A 307 9.30 15.28 24.02
C SER A 307 10.56 15.06 23.18
N VAL A 308 10.39 14.73 21.90
CA VAL A 308 11.51 14.61 20.94
C VAL A 308 12.25 15.94 20.82
N LYS A 309 11.53 17.04 20.65
CA LYS A 309 12.12 18.39 20.57
C LYS A 309 12.85 18.78 21.86
N ALA A 310 12.30 18.44 23.02
CA ALA A 310 12.93 18.74 24.30
C ALA A 310 14.24 17.95 24.50
N ALA A 311 14.27 16.68 24.08
CA ALA A 311 15.46 15.84 24.17
C ALA A 311 16.56 16.23 23.16
N ASP A 312 16.19 16.79 22.00
CA ASP A 312 17.13 17.26 20.97
C ASP A 312 17.54 18.74 21.16
N ASN A 313 17.70 19.18 22.42
CA ASN A 313 18.09 20.56 22.78
C ASN A 313 17.25 21.65 22.09
N GLY A 314 15.97 21.39 21.83
CA GLY A 314 15.05 22.32 21.17
C GLY A 314 15.03 22.25 19.64
N GLN A 315 15.91 21.47 19.01
CA GLN A 315 15.87 21.21 17.57
C GLN A 315 14.67 20.32 17.22
N THR A 316 14.10 20.54 16.03
CA THR A 316 12.90 19.81 15.59
C THR A 316 13.30 18.71 14.63
N LEU A 317 13.48 17.50 15.15
CA LEU A 317 13.59 16.31 14.31
C LEU A 317 12.26 16.05 13.59
N PRO A 318 12.30 15.73 12.30
CA PRO A 318 11.16 15.12 11.63
C PRO A 318 10.68 13.89 12.40
N VAL A 319 9.36 13.78 12.57
CA VAL A 319 8.73 12.61 13.20
C VAL A 319 7.93 11.83 12.17
N TYR A 320 8.23 10.54 12.06
CA TYR A 320 7.59 9.58 11.18
C TYR A 320 6.68 8.66 11.99
N ILE A 321 5.58 8.24 11.38
CA ILE A 321 4.79 7.10 11.83
C ILE A 321 5.05 5.98 10.82
N SER A 322 6.17 5.28 10.97
CA SER A 322 6.63 4.28 9.98
C SER A 322 5.68 3.10 9.85
N GLU A 323 4.83 2.85 10.84
CA GLU A 323 3.72 1.90 10.76
C GLU A 323 2.51 2.37 11.55
N HIS A 324 1.33 2.26 10.95
CA HIS A 324 0.07 2.27 11.68
C HIS A 324 -0.98 1.42 10.98
N ASN A 325 -1.98 0.98 11.73
CA ASN A 325 -3.21 0.43 11.19
C ASN A 325 -4.30 0.59 12.27
N THR A 326 -5.57 0.37 11.92
CA THR A 326 -6.67 0.39 12.90
C THR A 326 -6.41 -0.60 14.02
N TYR A 327 -5.90 -1.80 13.68
CA TYR A 327 -5.62 -2.85 14.64
C TYR A 327 -4.23 -3.48 14.44
N ALA A 328 -3.58 -3.82 15.55
CA ALA A 328 -2.41 -4.69 15.54
C ALA A 328 -2.82 -6.11 15.09
N ALA A 329 -1.85 -6.94 14.68
CA ALA A 329 -2.12 -8.34 14.30
C ALA A 329 -2.84 -9.10 15.41
N SER A 330 -2.27 -9.14 16.62
CA SER A 330 -2.84 -9.86 17.76
C SER A 330 -4.26 -9.42 18.11
N THR A 331 -4.57 -8.13 18.01
CA THR A 331 -5.92 -7.59 18.29
C THR A 331 -6.91 -8.01 17.23
N ALA A 332 -6.51 -8.00 15.95
CA ALA A 332 -7.36 -8.46 14.87
C ALA A 332 -7.73 -9.95 15.03
N GLU A 333 -6.79 -10.79 15.47
CA GLU A 333 -7.02 -12.24 15.64
C GLU A 333 -7.99 -12.57 16.77
N THR A 334 -7.95 -11.82 17.87
CA THR A 334 -8.60 -12.20 19.13
C THR A 334 -9.87 -11.41 19.43
N ALA A 335 -9.96 -10.14 19.03
CA ALA A 335 -10.99 -9.22 19.53
C ALA A 335 -12.06 -8.82 18.50
N VAL A 336 -11.74 -8.82 17.21
CA VAL A 336 -12.60 -8.21 16.17
C VAL A 336 -13.10 -9.22 15.13
N GLY A 337 -12.58 -10.46 15.17
CA GLY A 337 -12.92 -11.52 14.21
C GLY A 337 -12.03 -11.52 12.96
N LYS A 338 -12.22 -12.47 12.06
CA LYS A 338 -11.27 -12.73 10.95
C LYS A 338 -11.26 -11.65 9.86
N ASP A 339 -12.31 -10.82 9.74
CA ASP A 339 -12.59 -9.92 8.61
C ASP A 339 -12.43 -8.42 8.91
N VAL A 340 -11.43 -8.07 9.70
CA VAL A 340 -11.35 -6.76 10.35
C VAL A 340 -11.30 -5.59 9.38
N MET A 341 -10.60 -5.72 8.25
CA MET A 341 -10.34 -4.59 7.35
C MET A 341 -11.42 -4.35 6.29
N ASP A 342 -12.31 -5.31 6.02
CA ASP A 342 -13.41 -5.18 5.05
C ASP A 342 -14.74 -4.75 5.68
N SER A 343 -14.67 -3.97 6.76
CA SER A 343 -15.83 -3.38 7.43
C SER A 343 -15.85 -1.86 7.29
N ALA A 344 -17.04 -1.28 7.33
CA ALA A 344 -17.22 0.17 7.20
C ALA A 344 -16.71 0.92 8.44
N SER A 345 -16.79 0.31 9.64
CA SER A 345 -16.27 0.87 10.88
C SER A 345 -14.74 0.96 10.85
N THR A 346 -14.06 -0.10 10.43
CA THR A 346 -12.60 -0.09 10.31
C THR A 346 -12.12 0.89 9.24
N ALA A 347 -12.83 0.96 8.11
CA ALA A 347 -12.55 1.93 7.06
C ALA A 347 -12.70 3.38 7.55
N ALA A 348 -13.73 3.67 8.36
CA ALA A 348 -13.93 4.98 8.97
C ALA A 348 -12.87 5.30 10.04
N LEU A 349 -12.46 4.31 10.84
CA LEU A 349 -11.39 4.47 11.83
C LEU A 349 -10.05 4.78 11.16
N LEU A 350 -9.65 3.99 10.15
CA LEU A 350 -8.46 4.26 9.34
C LEU A 350 -8.57 5.63 8.65
N GLY A 351 -9.76 5.96 8.14
CA GLY A 351 -10.08 7.28 7.61
C GLY A 351 -9.74 8.41 8.58
N GLY A 352 -10.23 8.30 9.81
CA GLY A 352 -9.99 9.25 10.90
C GLY A 352 -8.53 9.31 11.36
N GLN A 353 -7.82 8.17 11.38
CA GLN A 353 -6.38 8.07 11.61
C GLN A 353 -5.59 8.92 10.61
N VAL A 354 -5.78 8.66 9.31
CA VAL A 354 -5.09 9.38 8.24
C VAL A 354 -5.41 10.88 8.30
N ILE A 355 -6.71 11.25 8.34
CA ILE A 355 -7.15 12.65 8.44
C ILE A 355 -6.49 13.37 9.63
N SER A 356 -6.40 12.71 10.78
CA SER A 356 -5.80 13.31 11.97
C SER A 356 -4.31 13.59 11.80
N MET A 357 -3.61 12.79 10.99
CA MET A 357 -2.18 12.93 10.73
C MET A 357 -1.85 13.84 9.55
N VAL A 358 -2.80 14.12 8.66
CA VAL A 358 -2.54 15.01 7.51
C VAL A 358 -2.12 16.41 7.98
N GLY A 359 -0.95 16.84 7.52
CA GLY A 359 -0.37 18.14 7.89
C GLY A 359 0.23 18.19 9.30
N ARG A 360 0.45 17.03 9.94
CA ARG A 360 1.24 16.86 11.17
C ARG A 360 2.50 16.05 10.89
N ALA A 361 2.35 14.78 10.52
CA ALA A 361 3.47 13.88 10.24
C ALA A 361 4.20 14.23 8.93
N VAL A 362 5.52 13.99 8.90
CA VAL A 362 6.32 14.10 7.68
C VAL A 362 6.18 12.83 6.83
N TYR A 363 5.96 11.68 7.48
CA TYR A 363 5.68 10.40 6.84
C TYR A 363 4.72 9.62 7.73
N THR A 364 3.75 8.94 7.12
CA THR A 364 2.92 7.95 7.80
C THR A 364 2.63 6.79 6.85
N SER A 365 2.84 5.56 7.31
CA SER A 365 2.62 4.37 6.48
C SER A 365 1.58 3.45 7.07
N VAL A 366 0.56 3.10 6.28
CA VAL A 366 -0.40 2.08 6.67
C VAL A 366 0.26 0.72 6.49
N HIS A 367 0.46 0.01 7.59
CA HIS A 367 1.09 -1.31 7.61
C HIS A 367 0.07 -2.41 7.34
N LYS A 368 0.50 -3.48 6.65
CA LYS A 368 -0.31 -4.59 6.08
C LYS A 368 -1.04 -4.22 4.79
N PHE A 369 -0.28 -4.18 3.70
CA PHE A 369 -0.84 -4.12 2.38
C PHE A 369 -1.75 -5.33 2.09
N SER A 370 -1.26 -6.55 2.26
CA SER A 370 -2.01 -7.78 2.01
C SER A 370 -2.53 -8.44 3.30
N GLN A 371 -3.51 -9.34 3.15
CA GLN A 371 -3.95 -10.25 4.21
C GLN A 371 -2.79 -11.13 4.73
N THR A 372 -2.89 -11.63 5.98
CA THR A 372 -1.82 -12.43 6.63
C THR A 372 -2.29 -13.84 7.01
N PHE A 373 -1.39 -14.83 7.05
CA PHE A 373 -1.69 -16.15 7.60
C PHE A 373 -1.70 -16.17 9.14
N SER A 374 -2.60 -16.98 9.74
CA SER A 374 -2.47 -17.40 11.14
C SER A 374 -1.59 -18.64 11.26
N THR A 375 -0.66 -18.66 12.22
CA THR A 375 0.03 -19.89 12.64
C THR A 375 -0.66 -20.62 13.81
N SER A 376 -1.65 -19.99 14.45
CA SER A 376 -2.26 -20.48 15.69
C SER A 376 -3.68 -21.04 15.56
N ALA A 377 -4.42 -20.78 14.46
CA ALA A 377 -5.73 -21.39 14.22
C ALA A 377 -6.16 -21.40 12.73
N SER A 378 -5.72 -22.42 11.98
CA SER A 378 -6.32 -23.00 10.76
C SER A 378 -6.82 -22.11 9.59
N GLY A 379 -6.45 -20.83 9.42
CA GLY A 379 -6.89 -20.03 8.27
C GLY A 379 -6.10 -18.75 7.91
N VAL A 380 -6.48 -18.14 6.77
CA VAL A 380 -6.03 -16.81 6.30
C VAL A 380 -6.81 -15.73 7.08
N HIS A 381 -6.12 -14.77 7.69
CA HIS A 381 -6.75 -13.62 8.35
C HIS A 381 -6.91 -12.48 7.37
N LYS A 382 -8.14 -11.99 7.28
CA LYS A 382 -8.57 -10.94 6.38
C LYS A 382 -8.30 -9.54 6.95
N ASN A 383 -7.04 -9.26 7.24
CA ASN A 383 -6.57 -8.08 7.99
C ASN A 383 -5.63 -7.13 7.20
N GLY A 384 -5.59 -7.24 5.87
CA GLY A 384 -4.84 -6.35 4.98
C GLY A 384 -5.72 -5.33 4.26
N LEU A 385 -5.11 -4.37 3.57
CA LEU A 385 -5.83 -3.46 2.68
C LEU A 385 -6.35 -4.19 1.43
N VAL A 386 -5.58 -5.12 0.90
CA VAL A 386 -5.97 -5.95 -0.24
C VAL A 386 -5.97 -7.43 0.12
N TRP A 387 -6.72 -8.18 -0.68
CA TRP A 387 -6.73 -9.63 -0.66
C TRP A 387 -5.68 -10.17 -1.63
N ALA A 388 -4.88 -11.15 -1.21
CA ALA A 388 -3.82 -11.72 -2.05
C ALA A 388 -3.78 -13.24 -1.97
N ASP A 389 -3.44 -13.91 -3.08
CA ASP A 389 -3.00 -15.31 -3.03
C ASP A 389 -1.67 -15.37 -2.27
N LEU A 390 -1.62 -16.23 -1.26
CA LEU A 390 -0.43 -16.40 -0.43
C LEU A 390 0.20 -17.80 -0.62
N GLY A 391 -0.10 -18.50 -1.72
CA GLY A 391 0.71 -19.61 -2.22
C GLY A 391 0.59 -20.92 -1.43
N LYS A 392 -0.46 -21.15 -0.63
CA LYS A 392 -0.69 -22.45 0.04
C LYS A 392 -1.24 -23.54 -0.91
N TYR A 393 -1.27 -23.28 -2.22
CA TYR A 393 -1.66 -24.26 -3.24
C TYR A 393 -0.46 -24.67 -4.11
N PRO A 394 -0.19 -25.98 -4.26
CA PRO A 394 1.05 -26.51 -4.82
C PRO A 394 1.14 -26.43 -6.36
N LYS A 395 0.58 -25.40 -7.02
CA LYS A 395 0.50 -25.37 -8.49
C LYS A 395 1.23 -24.24 -9.22
N ALA A 396 1.77 -23.23 -8.54
CA ALA A 396 2.75 -22.33 -9.16
C ALA A 396 3.62 -21.62 -8.10
N PRO A 397 4.96 -21.75 -8.15
CA PRO A 397 5.85 -20.89 -7.38
C PRO A 397 5.72 -19.43 -7.84
N GLY A 398 5.63 -18.49 -6.91
CA GLY A 398 6.07 -17.10 -7.15
C GLY A 398 5.04 -16.07 -7.67
N LEU A 399 3.72 -16.27 -7.55
CA LEU A 399 2.76 -15.22 -7.88
C LEU A 399 1.94 -14.80 -6.64
N CYS A 400 2.07 -13.53 -6.27
CA CYS A 400 1.29 -12.89 -5.21
C CYS A 400 0.24 -12.01 -5.85
N ASP A 401 -0.71 -12.68 -6.48
CA ASP A 401 -1.80 -12.02 -7.16
C ASP A 401 -2.74 -11.40 -6.15
N VAL A 402 -3.24 -10.22 -6.48
CA VAL A 402 -4.15 -9.47 -5.64
C VAL A 402 -5.55 -9.60 -6.23
N GLY A 403 -6.48 -10.12 -5.44
CA GLY A 403 -7.83 -10.46 -5.90
C GLY A 403 -8.85 -9.35 -5.73
N GLY A 404 -8.59 -8.38 -4.84
CA GLY A 404 -9.52 -7.30 -4.56
C GLY A 404 -9.05 -6.36 -3.45
N SER A 405 -9.75 -5.23 -3.30
CA SER A 405 -9.63 -4.32 -2.18
C SER A 405 -10.62 -4.63 -1.06
N THR A 406 -10.21 -4.32 0.16
CA THR A 406 -11.11 -4.17 1.31
C THR A 406 -11.74 -2.76 1.33
N LYS A 407 -12.79 -2.56 2.13
CA LYS A 407 -13.33 -1.23 2.44
C LYS A 407 -12.27 -0.27 2.98
N SER A 408 -11.32 -0.78 3.77
CA SER A 408 -10.20 0.04 4.26
C SER A 408 -9.23 0.45 3.15
N ALA A 409 -8.96 -0.41 2.16
CA ALA A 409 -8.24 -0.01 0.95
C ALA A 409 -8.97 1.07 0.17
N GLU A 410 -10.29 0.95 -0.01
CA GLU A 410 -11.08 1.98 -0.69
C GLU A 410 -11.09 3.30 0.07
N ALA A 411 -11.14 3.24 1.41
CA ALA A 411 -11.05 4.43 2.25
C ALA A 411 -9.67 5.10 2.10
N TYR A 412 -8.61 4.30 2.14
CA TYR A 412 -7.25 4.77 1.91
C TYR A 412 -7.10 5.39 0.50
N ARG A 413 -7.60 4.73 -0.54
CA ARG A 413 -7.59 5.24 -1.92
C ARG A 413 -8.35 6.56 -2.03
N LEU A 414 -9.55 6.69 -1.46
CA LEU A 414 -10.30 7.95 -1.50
C LEU A 414 -9.48 9.08 -0.88
N LEU A 415 -8.87 8.84 0.28
CA LEU A 415 -7.99 9.80 0.94
C LEU A 415 -6.80 10.17 0.07
N LEU A 416 -6.23 9.25 -0.69
CA LEU A 416 -5.08 9.51 -1.55
C LEU A 416 -5.44 10.07 -2.93
N LYS A 417 -6.65 9.87 -3.45
CA LYS A 417 -7.08 10.27 -4.80
C LYS A 417 -6.75 11.73 -5.14
N ARG A 418 -6.78 12.63 -4.15
CA ARG A 418 -6.60 14.10 -4.32
C ARG A 418 -5.72 14.76 -3.28
N THR A 419 -4.85 13.97 -2.68
CA THR A 419 -3.93 14.38 -1.61
C THR A 419 -2.44 14.48 -2.00
N PRO A 420 -1.89 13.93 -3.11
CA PRO A 420 -0.42 13.95 -3.28
C PRO A 420 0.12 15.35 -3.56
N GLY A 421 1.12 15.78 -2.78
CA GLY A 421 1.88 17.02 -2.99
C GLY A 421 1.16 18.34 -2.71
N ARG A 422 -0.06 18.32 -2.15
CA ARG A 422 -0.92 19.51 -2.02
C ARG A 422 -0.83 20.19 -0.65
N LYS A 423 -1.02 21.52 -0.61
CA LYS A 423 -0.93 22.30 0.63
C LYS A 423 -2.13 22.01 1.55
N LYS A 424 -1.89 22.09 2.86
CA LYS A 424 -2.93 22.14 3.91
C LYS A 424 -3.82 23.35 3.62
N LEU A 425 -5.09 23.15 3.29
CA LEU A 425 -6.05 24.25 3.26
C LEU A 425 -6.39 24.60 4.71
N ALA A 426 -5.57 25.48 5.28
CA ALA A 426 -5.91 26.16 6.52
C ALA A 426 -7.25 26.90 6.33
N ALA A 427 -8.09 26.80 7.35
CA ALA A 427 -9.38 27.47 7.52
C ALA A 427 -10.58 26.91 6.72
N TYR A 428 -11.08 25.76 7.17
CA TYR A 428 -12.53 25.67 7.41
C TYR A 428 -12.76 25.54 8.90
N THR A 429 -13.62 26.43 9.40
CA THR A 429 -14.26 26.29 10.69
C THR A 429 -14.87 24.88 10.70
N SER A 430 -14.31 23.97 11.50
CA SER A 430 -15.17 23.00 12.13
C SER A 430 -16.27 23.85 12.73
N VAL A 431 -17.49 23.80 12.18
CA VAL A 431 -18.63 24.20 13.00
C VAL A 431 -18.45 23.37 14.26
N PRO A 432 -18.28 23.99 15.44
CA PRO A 432 -18.31 23.20 16.64
C PRO A 432 -19.72 22.63 16.68
N LEU A 433 -19.88 21.40 16.18
CA LEU A 433 -20.87 20.52 16.76
C LEU A 433 -20.34 20.36 18.18
N PHE A 434 -20.89 21.14 19.10
CA PHE A 434 -20.60 21.11 20.53
C PHE A 434 -21.10 19.80 21.16
N ARG A 435 -20.62 18.69 20.62
CA ARG A 435 -20.36 17.45 21.33
C ARG A 435 -19.01 16.98 20.80
N LYS A 436 -18.03 16.74 21.67
CA LYS A 436 -16.86 15.91 21.34
C LYS A 436 -17.38 14.53 20.89
N ILE A 437 -17.78 14.38 19.63
CA ILE A 437 -17.95 13.06 19.04
C ILE A 437 -16.52 12.65 18.72
N SER A 438 -15.91 11.86 19.60
CA SER A 438 -14.54 11.35 19.48
C SER A 438 -14.26 10.69 18.12
N ASN A 439 -15.30 10.39 17.36
CA ASN A 439 -15.27 9.54 16.18
C ASN A 439 -15.46 10.30 14.86
N PHE A 440 -15.50 11.64 14.87
CA PHE A 440 -15.65 12.44 13.65
C PHE A 440 -14.37 13.19 13.28
N SER A 441 -13.98 13.17 12.00
CA SER A 441 -12.77 13.84 11.51
C SER A 441 -12.99 14.41 10.11
N THR A 442 -12.43 15.60 9.86
CA THR A 442 -12.55 16.26 8.54
C THR A 442 -11.22 16.84 8.07
N PHE A 443 -11.05 16.90 6.75
CA PHE A 443 -9.89 17.49 6.11
C PHE A 443 -10.27 18.01 4.72
N THR A 444 -9.50 18.96 4.17
CA THR A 444 -9.78 19.53 2.86
C THR A 444 -8.51 19.76 2.06
N THR A 445 -8.50 19.36 0.79
CA THR A 445 -7.46 19.68 -0.20
C THR A 445 -8.06 20.41 -1.40
N SER A 446 -7.21 20.94 -2.29
CA SER A 446 -7.67 21.49 -3.57
C SER A 446 -6.61 21.36 -4.66
N ASP A 447 -7.05 21.52 -5.90
CA ASP A 447 -6.22 21.85 -7.05
C ASP A 447 -6.86 22.97 -7.90
N SER A 448 -6.48 23.07 -9.17
CA SER A 448 -7.01 24.06 -10.11
C SER A 448 -8.48 23.82 -10.54
N LEU A 449 -9.04 22.64 -10.24
CA LEU A 449 -10.36 22.20 -10.69
C LEU A 449 -11.37 22.15 -9.54
N GLY A 450 -10.95 21.76 -8.34
CA GLY A 450 -11.88 21.62 -7.23
C GLY A 450 -11.25 21.60 -5.85
N TYR A 451 -12.13 21.70 -4.85
CA TYR A 451 -11.86 21.35 -3.46
C TYR A 451 -12.34 19.92 -3.19
N TYR A 452 -11.64 19.22 -2.31
CA TYR A 452 -11.93 17.84 -1.92
C TYR A 452 -12.05 17.79 -0.40
N VAL A 453 -13.26 17.60 0.08
CA VAL A 453 -13.57 17.64 1.52
C VAL A 453 -13.83 16.22 2.01
N TYR A 454 -13.02 15.78 2.97
CA TYR A 454 -13.06 14.44 3.54
C TYR A 454 -13.81 14.44 4.87
N PHE A 455 -14.60 13.41 5.11
CA PHE A 455 -15.34 13.18 6.34
C PHE A 455 -15.15 11.73 6.76
N ALA A 456 -14.66 11.48 7.96
CA ALA A 456 -14.67 10.16 8.58
C ALA A 456 -15.60 10.19 9.79
N ASN A 457 -16.58 9.30 9.81
CA ASN A 457 -17.50 9.09 10.93
C ASN A 457 -17.36 7.64 11.42
N ALA A 458 -16.53 7.43 12.44
CA ALA A 458 -16.37 6.14 13.10
C ALA A 458 -17.44 5.89 14.20
N GLY A 459 -18.43 6.78 14.33
CA GLY A 459 -19.59 6.58 15.19
C GLY A 459 -20.65 5.74 14.49
N ALA A 460 -21.49 5.04 15.26
CA ALA A 460 -22.60 4.27 14.69
C ALA A 460 -23.75 5.15 14.16
N GLY A 461 -23.89 6.37 14.68
CA GLY A 461 -24.92 7.33 14.28
C GLY A 461 -24.60 8.07 12.98
N SER A 462 -25.63 8.41 12.22
CA SER A 462 -25.51 9.27 11.04
C SER A 462 -25.63 10.75 11.43
N GLU A 463 -24.93 11.62 10.72
CA GLU A 463 -24.91 13.06 11.00
C GLU A 463 -25.30 13.86 9.76
N THR A 464 -26.18 14.86 9.91
CA THR A 464 -26.53 15.78 8.82
C THR A 464 -25.54 16.94 8.80
N MET A 465 -24.80 17.08 7.71
CA MET A 465 -23.85 18.16 7.49
C MET A 465 -24.49 19.28 6.70
N THR A 466 -24.26 20.53 7.14
CA THR A 466 -24.52 21.73 6.34
C THR A 466 -23.23 22.50 6.20
N LEU A 467 -22.69 22.54 4.99
CA LEU A 467 -21.44 23.22 4.68
C LEU A 467 -21.73 24.59 4.06
N ALA A 468 -21.13 25.64 4.61
CA ALA A 468 -21.16 26.98 4.04
C ALA A 468 -20.11 27.10 2.91
N MET A 469 -20.55 26.93 1.65
CA MET A 469 -19.67 27.00 0.47
C MET A 469 -19.15 28.41 0.22
N SER A 470 -19.75 29.44 0.82
CA SER A 470 -19.26 30.82 0.77
C SER A 470 -17.86 31.00 1.37
N LYS A 471 -17.39 30.05 2.19
CA LYS A 471 -16.04 30.05 2.75
C LYS A 471 -14.98 29.54 1.76
N LEU A 472 -15.39 28.82 0.71
CA LEU A 472 -14.51 28.34 -0.35
C LEU A 472 -14.41 29.40 -1.46
N LYS A 473 -13.19 29.75 -1.86
CA LYS A 473 -12.97 30.76 -2.93
C LYS A 473 -13.50 30.23 -4.26
N ASN A 474 -14.21 31.10 -4.98
CA ASN A 474 -14.69 30.88 -6.35
C ASN A 474 -15.65 29.68 -6.52
N VAL A 475 -16.38 29.26 -5.49
CA VAL A 475 -17.42 28.24 -5.66
C VAL A 475 -18.72 28.88 -6.16
N ALA A 476 -19.21 28.40 -7.31
CA ALA A 476 -20.44 28.87 -7.92
C ALA A 476 -21.68 28.18 -7.31
N ALA A 477 -22.74 28.95 -7.07
CA ALA A 477 -24.04 28.39 -6.71
C ALA A 477 -24.57 27.49 -7.83
N ARG A 478 -25.48 26.57 -7.49
CA ARG A 478 -26.07 25.58 -8.41
C ARG A 478 -25.07 24.61 -9.05
N SER A 479 -23.83 24.58 -8.58
CA SER A 479 -22.85 23.61 -9.05
C SER A 479 -23.11 22.22 -8.43
N PRO A 480 -23.00 21.13 -9.20
CA PRO A 480 -23.05 19.77 -8.67
C PRO A 480 -21.81 19.47 -7.83
N VAL A 481 -21.99 18.74 -6.74
CA VAL A 481 -20.92 18.22 -5.88
C VAL A 481 -21.00 16.70 -5.91
N VAL A 482 -19.92 16.02 -6.29
CA VAL A 482 -19.88 14.55 -6.30
C VAL A 482 -19.40 14.06 -4.94
N ILE A 483 -20.23 13.29 -4.25
CA ILE A 483 -19.88 12.67 -2.98
C ILE A 483 -19.61 11.19 -3.22
N THR A 484 -18.37 10.76 -3.04
CA THR A 484 -17.96 9.34 -3.04
C THR A 484 -17.83 8.83 -1.63
N ALA A 485 -18.19 7.57 -1.36
CA ALA A 485 -18.21 7.04 -0.02
C ALA A 485 -17.77 5.58 0.09
N VAL A 486 -17.14 5.26 1.22
CA VAL A 486 -17.09 3.91 1.77
C VAL A 486 -18.08 3.85 2.93
N THR A 487 -19.05 2.93 2.81
CA THR A 487 -20.11 2.71 3.82
C THR A 487 -20.28 1.20 4.02
N SER A 488 -21.28 0.78 4.81
CA SER A 488 -21.66 -0.63 4.87
C SER A 488 -22.04 -1.20 3.49
N THR A 489 -22.61 -0.39 2.61
CA THR A 489 -23.17 -0.81 1.32
C THR A 489 -22.39 -0.33 0.09
N LEU A 490 -21.36 0.51 0.26
CA LEU A 490 -20.56 1.09 -0.83
C LEU A 490 -19.06 0.87 -0.59
N GLN A 491 -18.31 0.67 -1.67
CA GLN A 491 -16.85 0.44 -1.69
C GLN A 491 -16.12 1.53 -2.49
N GLY A 492 -16.35 2.81 -2.16
CA GLY A 492 -15.73 3.94 -2.86
C GLY A 492 -16.54 4.46 -4.06
N GLU A 493 -17.81 4.04 -4.15
CA GLU A 493 -18.80 4.44 -5.14
C GLU A 493 -19.31 5.87 -4.91
N VAL A 494 -19.97 6.46 -5.91
CA VAL A 494 -20.69 7.73 -5.77
C VAL A 494 -21.95 7.51 -4.93
N TYR A 495 -21.95 8.10 -3.73
CA TYR A 495 -23.05 8.07 -2.79
C TYR A 495 -24.18 9.04 -3.18
N SER A 496 -23.83 10.24 -3.62
CA SER A 496 -24.81 11.24 -4.08
C SER A 496 -24.16 12.34 -4.92
N ILE A 497 -24.99 13.07 -5.66
CA ILE A 497 -24.58 14.28 -6.41
C ILE A 497 -25.48 15.46 -6.04
N PRO A 498 -25.42 15.96 -4.79
CA PRO A 498 -26.17 17.14 -4.38
C PRO A 498 -25.73 18.38 -5.17
N THR A 499 -26.58 19.40 -5.15
CA THR A 499 -26.32 20.68 -5.81
C THR A 499 -26.15 21.77 -4.76
N ILE A 500 -25.16 22.64 -4.94
CA ILE A 500 -24.97 23.81 -4.07
C ILE A 500 -26.18 24.74 -4.22
N SER A 501 -26.79 25.12 -3.10
CA SER A 501 -27.96 26.00 -3.12
C SER A 501 -27.63 27.39 -3.68
N SER A 502 -28.67 28.18 -3.99
CA SER A 502 -28.52 29.61 -4.31
C SER A 502 -27.85 30.39 -3.17
N ALA A 503 -28.11 30.00 -1.91
CA ALA A 503 -27.48 30.56 -0.72
C ALA A 503 -26.04 30.07 -0.49
N LYS A 504 -25.44 29.36 -1.45
CA LYS A 504 -24.10 28.75 -1.34
C LYS A 504 -23.96 27.85 -0.11
N THR A 505 -24.96 27.01 0.13
CA THR A 505 -24.92 25.96 1.14
C THR A 505 -24.99 24.58 0.48
N LEU A 506 -24.34 23.59 1.09
CA LEU A 506 -24.44 22.18 0.70
C LEU A 506 -24.91 21.38 1.91
N LYS A 507 -26.03 20.66 1.78
CA LYS A 507 -26.60 19.81 2.83
C LYS A 507 -26.60 18.35 2.39
N PHE A 508 -26.10 17.46 3.23
CA PHE A 508 -26.09 16.00 2.99
C PHE A 508 -25.89 15.25 4.31
N THR A 509 -26.11 13.93 4.30
CA THR A 509 -25.89 13.06 5.46
C THR A 509 -24.56 12.33 5.35
N VAL A 510 -23.81 12.29 6.45
CA VAL A 510 -22.65 11.40 6.64
C VAL A 510 -23.13 10.20 7.46
N PRO A 511 -23.28 9.01 6.86
CA PRO A 511 -23.71 7.83 7.58
C PRO A 511 -22.78 7.47 8.75
N GLY A 512 -23.29 6.73 9.72
CA GLY A 512 -22.44 6.08 10.72
C GLY A 512 -21.47 5.09 10.06
N ASN A 513 -20.30 4.90 10.67
CA ASN A 513 -19.25 4.01 10.18
C ASN A 513 -18.94 4.24 8.69
N SER A 514 -18.61 5.47 8.32
CA SER A 514 -18.35 5.83 6.92
C SER A 514 -17.15 6.75 6.72
N LEU A 515 -16.58 6.70 5.51
CA LEU A 515 -15.67 7.71 4.98
C LEU A 515 -16.28 8.29 3.70
N LEU A 516 -16.42 9.62 3.64
CA LEU A 516 -16.90 10.35 2.48
C LEU A 516 -15.83 11.30 1.95
N MET A 517 -15.82 11.52 0.64
CA MET A 517 -15.11 12.61 -0.02
C MET A 517 -16.10 13.39 -0.90
N ALA A 518 -16.26 14.69 -0.64
CA ALA A 518 -17.03 15.61 -1.48
C ALA A 518 -16.10 16.36 -2.43
N THR A 519 -16.35 16.24 -3.74
CA THR A 519 -15.64 16.95 -4.81
C THR A 519 -16.43 18.19 -5.21
N VAL A 520 -15.95 19.36 -4.78
CA VAL A 520 -16.60 20.66 -4.96
C VAL A 520 -15.88 21.45 -6.07
N PRO A 521 -16.58 21.90 -7.12
CA PRO A 521 -15.95 22.62 -8.22
C PRO A 521 -15.44 24.02 -7.84
N ILE A 522 -14.30 24.41 -8.44
CA ILE A 522 -13.81 25.79 -8.47
C ILE A 522 -14.24 26.44 -9.78
N GLY A 523 -15.00 27.53 -9.67
CA GLY A 523 -15.55 28.28 -10.78
C GLY A 523 -16.86 27.70 -11.32
N ALA A 524 -17.28 28.21 -12.48
CA ALA A 524 -18.43 27.68 -13.19
C ALA A 524 -18.08 26.35 -13.87
N VAL A 525 -18.98 25.38 -13.76
CA VAL A 525 -18.87 24.09 -14.43
C VAL A 525 -20.02 23.88 -15.41
N ALA A 526 -19.79 23.02 -16.39
CA ALA A 526 -20.80 22.44 -17.24
C ALA A 526 -20.99 20.96 -16.89
N THR A 527 -22.14 20.41 -17.26
CA THR A 527 -22.42 18.97 -17.16
C THR A 527 -22.79 18.45 -18.55
N ALA A 528 -22.27 17.29 -18.91
CA ALA A 528 -22.71 16.53 -20.08
C ALA A 528 -23.18 15.14 -19.65
N LEU A 529 -24.23 14.63 -20.30
CA LEU A 529 -24.65 13.23 -20.18
C LEU A 529 -24.29 12.55 -21.49
N VAL A 530 -23.39 11.57 -21.41
CA VAL A 530 -22.92 10.82 -22.57
C VAL A 530 -23.48 9.41 -22.46
N PRO A 531 -24.45 9.01 -23.29
CA PRO A 531 -24.93 7.63 -23.31
C PRO A 531 -23.83 6.70 -23.83
N ALA A 532 -23.92 5.40 -23.49
CA ALA A 532 -23.04 4.40 -24.11
C ALA A 532 -23.21 4.43 -25.64
N SER A 533 -22.09 4.47 -26.35
CA SER A 533 -22.02 4.32 -27.81
C SER A 533 -21.90 2.86 -28.22
N GLY A 534 -21.54 1.98 -27.28
CA GLY A 534 -21.78 0.56 -27.42
C GLY A 534 -21.62 -0.22 -26.12
N ASP A 535 -22.21 -1.40 -26.07
CA ASP A 535 -22.05 -2.38 -25.00
C ASP A 535 -22.17 -3.83 -25.48
N ALA A 536 -21.62 -4.74 -24.69
CA ALA A 536 -21.65 -6.17 -24.95
C ALA A 536 -21.35 -6.93 -23.65
N TYR A 537 -21.64 -8.23 -23.60
CA TYR A 537 -20.94 -9.12 -22.68
C TYR A 537 -20.29 -10.27 -23.44
N VAL A 538 -19.28 -10.88 -22.82
CA VAL A 538 -18.55 -12.01 -23.39
C VAL A 538 -18.49 -13.13 -22.36
N SER A 539 -18.46 -14.37 -22.85
CA SER A 539 -18.45 -15.58 -22.04
C SER A 539 -17.19 -16.40 -22.29
N ALA A 540 -16.57 -16.90 -21.23
CA ALA A 540 -15.36 -17.71 -21.32
C ALA A 540 -15.65 -19.16 -21.77
N GLY A 541 -14.62 -20.03 -21.71
CA GLY A 541 -14.76 -21.46 -22.00
C GLY A 541 -15.15 -21.78 -23.45
N SER A 542 -16.12 -22.69 -23.61
CA SER A 542 -16.60 -23.13 -24.93
C SER A 542 -17.19 -22.01 -25.78
N LYS A 543 -17.56 -20.88 -25.18
CA LYS A 543 -18.09 -19.69 -25.87
C LYS A 543 -17.04 -18.63 -26.16
N SER A 544 -15.78 -18.86 -25.78
CA SER A 544 -14.72 -17.85 -25.85
C SER A 544 -14.43 -17.31 -27.25
N ARG A 545 -14.68 -18.12 -28.29
CA ARG A 545 -14.52 -17.76 -29.71
C ARG A 545 -15.85 -17.66 -30.47
N SER A 546 -16.98 -17.67 -29.75
CA SER A 546 -18.28 -17.55 -30.39
C SER A 546 -18.36 -16.18 -31.06
N ALA A 547 -18.60 -16.16 -32.37
CA ALA A 547 -18.90 -14.94 -33.13
C ALA A 547 -20.30 -14.39 -32.81
N VAL A 548 -21.10 -15.14 -32.03
CA VAL A 548 -22.43 -14.72 -31.62
C VAL A 548 -22.29 -13.72 -30.47
N ASN A 549 -22.60 -12.47 -30.77
CA ASN A 549 -22.76 -11.39 -29.80
C ASN A 549 -23.67 -11.85 -28.65
N GLU A 550 -23.09 -12.00 -27.46
CA GLU A 550 -23.87 -12.18 -26.26
C GLU A 550 -24.10 -10.78 -25.65
N GLY A 551 -25.11 -10.04 -26.12
CA GLY A 551 -25.59 -8.87 -25.36
C GLY A 551 -25.76 -7.54 -26.09
N GLY A 552 -25.01 -7.22 -27.15
CA GLY A 552 -25.08 -5.90 -27.81
C GLY A 552 -26.36 -5.60 -28.59
N THR A 553 -27.30 -6.55 -28.64
CA THR A 553 -28.71 -6.30 -29.02
C THR A 553 -29.70 -6.74 -27.95
N SER A 554 -29.21 -7.29 -26.84
CA SER A 554 -30.01 -7.74 -25.70
C SER A 554 -30.32 -6.53 -24.82
N PRO A 555 -31.52 -6.42 -24.21
CA PRO A 555 -31.81 -5.39 -23.21
C PRO A 555 -31.02 -5.59 -21.89
N THR A 556 -30.37 -6.75 -21.72
CA THR A 556 -29.72 -7.16 -20.48
C THR A 556 -28.34 -7.76 -20.77
N LEU A 557 -27.33 -7.34 -20.00
CA LEU A 557 -25.97 -7.89 -19.99
C LEU A 557 -25.71 -8.65 -18.69
N PHE A 558 -24.79 -9.61 -18.70
CA PHE A 558 -24.48 -10.42 -17.52
C PHE A 558 -23.02 -10.31 -17.09
N VAL A 559 -22.82 -10.18 -15.79
CA VAL A 559 -21.50 -10.31 -15.14
C VAL A 559 -21.55 -11.45 -14.14
N GLN A 560 -20.63 -12.40 -14.26
CA GLN A 560 -20.58 -13.60 -13.42
C GLN A 560 -19.18 -14.21 -13.42
N THR A 561 -18.83 -14.89 -12.34
CA THR A 561 -17.62 -15.74 -12.28
C THR A 561 -18.04 -17.13 -11.87
N SER A 562 -17.63 -18.13 -12.64
CA SER A 562 -17.96 -19.53 -12.38
C SER A 562 -16.86 -20.24 -11.62
N SER A 563 -17.23 -20.88 -10.51
CA SER A 563 -16.39 -21.86 -9.81
C SER A 563 -16.70 -23.31 -10.22
N SER A 564 -17.62 -23.52 -11.17
CA SER A 564 -17.96 -24.84 -11.71
C SER A 564 -17.10 -25.16 -12.93
N ASN A 565 -17.18 -26.38 -13.46
CA ASN A 565 -16.51 -26.75 -14.72
C ASN A 565 -17.09 -26.03 -15.94
N ASP A 566 -18.32 -25.53 -15.88
CA ASP A 566 -18.91 -24.72 -16.95
C ASP A 566 -18.37 -23.28 -16.89
N GLN A 567 -17.35 -23.02 -17.71
CA GLN A 567 -16.74 -21.69 -17.84
C GLN A 567 -17.57 -20.72 -18.69
N SER A 568 -18.60 -21.18 -19.42
CA SER A 568 -19.48 -20.26 -20.16
C SER A 568 -20.35 -19.38 -19.23
N LEU A 569 -20.33 -19.69 -17.94
CA LEU A 569 -20.91 -18.88 -16.88
C LEU A 569 -19.96 -17.79 -16.37
N THR A 570 -18.67 -17.82 -16.71
CA THR A 570 -17.76 -16.71 -16.44
C THR A 570 -17.97 -15.65 -17.53
N ARG A 571 -18.49 -14.48 -17.13
CA ARG A 571 -18.97 -13.42 -18.02
C ARG A 571 -18.51 -12.05 -17.58
N ALA A 572 -18.14 -11.25 -18.57
CA ALA A 572 -17.65 -9.89 -18.41
C ALA A 572 -18.46 -8.95 -19.31
N ALA A 573 -18.84 -7.77 -18.81
CA ALA A 573 -19.59 -6.77 -19.56
C ALA A 573 -18.72 -5.58 -19.95
N PHE A 574 -18.92 -5.06 -21.15
CA PHE A 574 -18.17 -3.95 -21.72
C PHE A 574 -19.10 -2.78 -22.04
N PHE A 575 -18.62 -1.57 -21.80
CA PHE A 575 -19.31 -0.33 -22.16
C PHE A 575 -18.30 0.63 -22.78
N LYS A 576 -18.64 1.29 -23.89
CA LYS A 576 -17.85 2.40 -24.45
C LYS A 576 -18.70 3.65 -24.64
N PHE A 577 -18.05 4.80 -24.54
CA PHE A 577 -18.70 6.11 -24.59
C PHE A 577 -17.92 7.06 -25.50
N ASN A 578 -18.61 7.81 -26.36
CA ASN A 578 -17.95 8.80 -27.20
C ASN A 578 -17.87 10.13 -26.45
N LEU A 579 -16.69 10.48 -25.94
CA LEU A 579 -16.48 11.76 -25.27
C LEU A 579 -16.69 12.92 -26.27
N PRO A 580 -17.55 13.91 -25.95
CA PRO A 580 -17.74 15.07 -26.82
C PRO A 580 -16.43 15.84 -27.03
N ALA A 581 -16.09 16.15 -28.28
CA ALA A 581 -14.81 16.76 -28.67
C ALA A 581 -14.52 18.10 -27.96
N GLN A 582 -15.57 18.84 -27.59
CA GLN A 582 -15.47 20.10 -26.85
C GLN A 582 -15.03 19.93 -25.39
N ILE A 583 -15.08 18.72 -24.83
CA ILE A 583 -14.70 18.45 -23.45
C ILE A 583 -13.20 18.13 -23.40
N SER A 584 -12.40 19.12 -23.02
CA SER A 584 -10.99 18.90 -22.72
C SER A 584 -10.83 17.99 -21.50
N ARG A 585 -10.07 16.89 -21.64
CA ARG A 585 -9.84 15.92 -20.56
C ARG A 585 -9.21 16.56 -19.32
N SER A 586 -8.31 17.52 -19.48
CA SER A 586 -7.68 18.25 -18.36
C SER A 586 -8.65 19.13 -17.57
N LYS A 587 -9.81 19.47 -18.14
CA LYS A 587 -10.89 20.24 -17.49
C LYS A 587 -11.93 19.37 -16.80
N ILE A 588 -11.90 18.05 -16.99
CA ILE A 588 -12.83 17.13 -16.31
C ILE A 588 -12.57 17.20 -14.80
N LEU A 589 -13.55 17.64 -14.03
CA LEU A 589 -13.50 17.58 -12.57
C LEU A 589 -13.81 16.16 -12.10
N SER A 590 -14.93 15.62 -12.59
CA SER A 590 -15.43 14.27 -12.29
C SER A 590 -16.16 13.71 -13.52
N ALA A 591 -16.13 12.40 -13.67
CA ALA A 591 -16.93 11.69 -14.66
C ALA A 591 -17.57 10.49 -13.96
N VAL A 592 -18.89 10.49 -13.83
CA VAL A 592 -19.62 9.47 -13.09
C VAL A 592 -20.20 8.44 -14.05
N LEU A 593 -19.61 7.25 -14.08
CA LEU A 593 -20.13 6.09 -14.77
C LEU A 593 -21.35 5.58 -13.99
N ARG A 594 -22.51 5.52 -14.64
CA ARG A 594 -23.77 5.05 -14.06
C ARG A 594 -24.24 3.81 -14.81
N ILE A 595 -24.38 2.71 -14.10
CA ILE A 595 -24.86 1.42 -14.61
C ILE A 595 -26.04 0.98 -13.75
N THR A 596 -27.08 0.43 -14.36
CA THR A 596 -28.27 -0.05 -13.62
C THR A 596 -28.27 -1.56 -13.59
N GLN A 597 -28.35 -2.14 -12.39
CA GLN A 597 -28.69 -3.54 -12.17
C GLN A 597 -30.20 -3.72 -12.34
N GLU A 598 -30.63 -4.78 -13.03
CA GLU A 598 -32.03 -5.19 -13.20
C GLU A 598 -32.40 -6.46 -12.41
N SER A 599 -31.43 -7.30 -12.08
CA SER A 599 -31.67 -8.43 -11.17
C SER A 599 -30.34 -9.02 -10.69
N THR A 600 -30.41 -9.78 -9.61
CA THR A 600 -29.37 -10.74 -9.24
C THR A 600 -30.00 -12.11 -9.15
N THR A 601 -29.46 -13.10 -9.84
CA THR A 601 -29.87 -14.51 -9.66
C THR A 601 -29.19 -15.16 -8.44
N VAL A 602 -28.54 -14.35 -7.59
CA VAL A 602 -27.74 -14.79 -6.45
C VAL A 602 -28.54 -14.73 -5.16
N SER A 603 -28.64 -15.86 -4.45
CA SER A 603 -28.94 -15.89 -3.03
C SER A 603 -27.64 -15.70 -2.23
N GLY A 604 -27.60 -14.75 -1.27
CA GLY A 604 -26.46 -14.65 -0.35
C GLY A 604 -25.78 -13.28 -0.16
N GLY A 605 -26.32 -12.18 -0.72
CA GLY A 605 -25.89 -10.82 -0.37
C GLY A 605 -25.40 -9.94 -1.53
N PRO A 606 -25.00 -8.68 -1.25
CA PRO A 606 -24.55 -7.73 -2.27
C PRO A 606 -23.35 -8.29 -3.03
N GLN A 607 -23.22 -8.03 -4.32
CA GLN A 607 -22.11 -8.53 -5.13
C GLN A 607 -21.16 -7.38 -5.50
N ILE A 608 -19.86 -7.62 -5.47
CA ILE A 608 -18.86 -6.60 -5.81
C ILE A 608 -18.38 -6.85 -7.24
N LEU A 609 -18.55 -5.84 -8.08
CA LEU A 609 -18.06 -5.82 -9.46
C LEU A 609 -16.79 -4.97 -9.52
N THR A 610 -15.74 -5.52 -10.11
CA THR A 610 -14.52 -4.78 -10.43
C THR A 610 -14.74 -4.01 -11.72
N VAL A 611 -14.47 -2.70 -11.70
CA VAL A 611 -14.51 -1.83 -12.88
C VAL A 611 -13.09 -1.54 -13.33
N LEU A 612 -12.79 -1.93 -14.57
CA LEU A 612 -11.54 -1.70 -15.25
C LEU A 612 -11.77 -0.72 -16.41
N GLY A 613 -10.82 0.17 -16.66
CA GLY A 613 -10.74 0.96 -17.89
C GLY A 613 -9.84 0.26 -18.89
N THR A 614 -10.31 0.04 -20.11
CA THR A 614 -9.54 -0.63 -21.17
C THR A 614 -8.72 0.38 -21.93
N ASN A 615 -7.55 -0.01 -22.43
CA ASN A 615 -6.75 0.83 -23.31
C ASN A 615 -7.26 0.87 -24.77
N ASP A 616 -8.33 0.15 -25.07
CA ASP A 616 -8.93 -0.02 -26.40
C ASP A 616 -10.46 0.16 -26.35
N ASP A 617 -11.00 0.99 -27.26
CA ASP A 617 -12.43 1.20 -27.54
C ASP A 617 -12.85 0.88 -28.99
N THR A 618 -11.94 0.29 -29.77
CA THR A 618 -12.15 -0.04 -31.19
C THR A 618 -12.97 -1.31 -31.40
N TRP A 619 -13.21 -2.09 -30.34
CA TRP A 619 -14.05 -3.28 -30.39
C TRP A 619 -15.47 -2.98 -30.90
N SER A 620 -16.07 -3.94 -31.59
CA SER A 620 -17.46 -3.87 -32.07
C SER A 620 -18.36 -4.79 -31.27
N GLU A 621 -19.60 -4.35 -31.00
CA GLU A 621 -20.63 -5.17 -30.36
C GLU A 621 -20.86 -6.49 -31.12
N THR A 622 -20.70 -6.48 -32.44
CA THR A 622 -20.99 -7.64 -33.30
C THR A 622 -19.87 -8.66 -33.42
N THR A 623 -18.65 -8.33 -32.99
CA THR A 623 -17.48 -9.20 -33.19
C THR A 623 -16.75 -9.53 -31.90
N LEU A 624 -16.93 -8.73 -30.84
CA LEU A 624 -16.28 -8.93 -29.56
C LEU A 624 -16.62 -10.30 -28.98
N ASN A 625 -15.59 -11.04 -28.61
CA ASN A 625 -15.66 -12.33 -27.93
C ASN A 625 -14.62 -12.36 -26.80
N TRP A 626 -14.60 -13.42 -25.99
CA TRP A 626 -13.67 -13.47 -24.85
C TRP A 626 -12.20 -13.41 -25.30
N SER A 627 -11.88 -14.05 -26.43
CA SER A 627 -10.49 -14.24 -26.86
C SER A 627 -9.84 -13.00 -27.49
N ASP A 628 -10.64 -12.04 -27.97
CA ASP A 628 -10.17 -10.74 -28.48
C ASP A 628 -10.55 -9.56 -27.59
N ALA A 629 -11.25 -9.80 -26.48
CA ALA A 629 -11.69 -8.74 -25.58
C ALA A 629 -10.51 -8.10 -24.82
N PRO A 630 -10.40 -6.75 -24.84
CA PRO A 630 -9.33 -6.07 -24.14
C PRO A 630 -9.48 -6.24 -22.62
N GLY A 631 -8.35 -6.47 -21.93
CA GLY A 631 -8.32 -6.62 -20.48
C GLY A 631 -8.64 -8.02 -19.95
N LEU A 632 -8.89 -9.01 -20.81
CA LEU A 632 -9.17 -10.39 -20.40
C LEU A 632 -8.05 -11.35 -20.82
N LEU A 633 -7.63 -12.19 -19.88
CA LEU A 633 -6.80 -13.36 -20.14
C LEU A 633 -7.67 -14.57 -20.51
N PRO A 634 -7.12 -15.58 -21.19
CA PRO A 634 -7.83 -16.84 -21.40
C PRO A 634 -8.30 -17.45 -20.07
N SER A 635 -9.58 -17.84 -19.99
CA SER A 635 -10.17 -18.46 -18.80
C SER A 635 -10.83 -19.79 -19.16
N ASN A 636 -10.05 -20.88 -19.08
CA ASN A 636 -10.47 -22.23 -19.46
C ASN A 636 -10.70 -23.17 -18.27
N THR A 637 -10.46 -22.68 -17.05
CA THR A 637 -10.58 -23.46 -15.82
C THR A 637 -11.49 -22.77 -14.82
N PRO A 638 -12.16 -23.52 -13.93
CA PRO A 638 -12.93 -22.94 -12.83
C PRO A 638 -12.13 -21.90 -12.07
N VAL A 639 -12.76 -20.76 -11.79
CA VAL A 639 -12.15 -19.70 -10.98
C VAL A 639 -12.52 -19.95 -9.52
N THR A 640 -11.55 -20.49 -8.79
CA THR A 640 -11.67 -20.93 -7.39
C THR A 640 -10.61 -20.32 -6.47
N SER A 641 -9.67 -19.56 -7.03
CA SER A 641 -8.60 -18.85 -6.33
C SER A 641 -8.29 -17.50 -7.00
N VAL A 642 -7.58 -16.64 -6.28
CA VAL A 642 -7.15 -15.32 -6.75
C VAL A 642 -6.21 -15.43 -7.95
N SER A 643 -5.31 -16.41 -7.94
CA SER A 643 -4.40 -16.75 -9.04
C SER A 643 -5.08 -17.21 -10.33
N GLN A 644 -6.38 -17.55 -10.27
CA GLN A 644 -7.19 -17.93 -11.43
C GLN A 644 -8.02 -16.76 -11.97
N ASN A 645 -7.88 -15.56 -11.41
CA ASN A 645 -8.47 -14.37 -12.00
C ASN A 645 -7.92 -14.12 -13.41
N PHE A 646 -8.78 -13.64 -14.30
CA PHE A 646 -8.57 -13.63 -15.74
C PHE A 646 -8.41 -12.20 -16.28
N ILE A 647 -7.77 -11.31 -15.50
CA ILE A 647 -7.55 -9.91 -15.91
C ILE A 647 -6.15 -9.72 -16.49
N ASP A 648 -6.10 -9.12 -17.67
CA ASP A 648 -4.87 -8.63 -18.27
C ASP A 648 -4.63 -7.16 -17.87
N TYR A 649 -3.78 -6.95 -16.86
CA TYR A 649 -3.42 -5.62 -16.38
C TYR A 649 -2.50 -4.83 -17.34
N THR A 650 -2.05 -5.44 -18.45
CA THR A 650 -1.30 -4.71 -19.49
C THR A 650 -2.22 -3.95 -20.44
N SER A 651 -3.45 -4.44 -20.65
CA SER A 651 -4.48 -3.83 -21.50
C SER A 651 -5.64 -3.22 -20.72
N ALA A 652 -5.70 -3.40 -19.39
CA ALA A 652 -6.71 -2.81 -18.54
C ALA A 652 -6.14 -2.23 -17.23
N LYS A 653 -6.78 -1.17 -16.73
CA LYS A 653 -6.41 -0.49 -15.47
C LYS A 653 -7.57 -0.54 -14.49
N LEU A 654 -7.30 -0.81 -13.21
CA LEU A 654 -8.32 -0.74 -12.16
C LEU A 654 -8.80 0.71 -12.00
N VAL A 655 -10.12 0.90 -12.03
CA VAL A 655 -10.75 2.22 -11.89
C VAL A 655 -11.60 2.29 -10.62
N GLY A 656 -12.22 1.18 -10.23
CA GLY A 656 -12.97 1.11 -8.97
C GLY A 656 -13.74 -0.18 -8.77
N MET A 657 -14.60 -0.15 -7.75
CA MET A 657 -15.54 -1.21 -7.41
C MET A 657 -16.96 -0.65 -7.50
N MET A 658 -17.93 -1.50 -7.86
CA MET A 658 -19.36 -1.20 -7.76
C MET A 658 -20.08 -2.31 -6.99
N THR A 659 -20.94 -1.93 -6.05
CA THR A 659 -21.70 -2.90 -5.25
C THR A 659 -23.10 -3.08 -5.82
N ALA A 660 -23.36 -4.23 -6.42
CA ALA A 660 -24.70 -4.69 -6.80
C ALA A 660 -25.51 -5.09 -5.55
N GLY A 661 -26.80 -4.73 -5.50
CA GLY A 661 -27.66 -5.03 -4.36
C GLY A 661 -28.11 -6.48 -4.32
N ALA A 662 -28.20 -7.06 -3.11
CA ALA A 662 -28.74 -8.40 -2.91
C ALA A 662 -30.25 -8.41 -3.14
N ASN A 663 -30.77 -9.35 -3.93
CA ASN A 663 -32.21 -9.52 -4.14
C ASN A 663 -32.94 -8.23 -4.58
N THR A 664 -32.20 -7.23 -5.10
CA THR A 664 -32.78 -5.97 -5.57
C THR A 664 -33.13 -6.10 -7.04
N LYS A 665 -34.41 -5.87 -7.36
CA LYS A 665 -34.88 -5.82 -8.75
C LYS A 665 -34.35 -4.64 -9.54
N THR A 666 -33.97 -3.54 -8.91
CA THR A 666 -33.34 -2.44 -9.65
C THR A 666 -32.46 -1.62 -8.73
N LYS A 667 -31.22 -1.37 -9.15
CA LYS A 667 -30.30 -0.50 -8.42
C LYS A 667 -29.38 0.22 -9.41
N THR A 668 -29.35 1.55 -9.39
CA THR A 668 -28.30 2.29 -10.09
C THR A 668 -27.03 2.29 -9.25
N MET A 669 -25.97 1.76 -9.82
CA MET A 669 -24.60 1.83 -9.31
C MET A 669 -23.90 3.02 -9.97
N SER A 670 -22.97 3.65 -9.26
CA SER A 670 -22.29 4.84 -9.77
C SER A 670 -20.85 4.92 -9.27
N LEU A 671 -19.92 5.20 -10.18
CA LEU A 671 -18.48 5.29 -9.89
C LEU A 671 -17.88 6.53 -10.53
N ASP A 672 -17.06 7.28 -9.79
CA ASP A 672 -16.33 8.42 -10.35
C ASP A 672 -15.02 7.97 -11.00
N VAL A 673 -15.07 7.85 -12.33
CA VAL A 673 -13.98 7.46 -13.25
C VAL A 673 -13.22 8.66 -13.80
N GLY A 674 -13.45 9.87 -13.28
CA GLY A 674 -12.90 11.12 -13.81
C GLY A 674 -11.38 11.25 -13.74
N ASP A 675 -10.68 10.44 -12.92
CA ASP A 675 -9.21 10.42 -12.92
C ASP A 675 -8.64 9.64 -14.08
N TYR A 676 -9.18 8.45 -14.31
CA TYR A 676 -8.80 7.59 -15.41
C TYR A 676 -8.88 8.34 -16.75
N LEU A 677 -9.98 9.05 -17.01
CA LEU A 677 -10.14 9.83 -18.25
C LEU A 677 -9.16 11.02 -18.35
N ARG A 678 -8.87 11.68 -17.24
CA ARG A 678 -7.97 12.84 -17.19
C ARG A 678 -6.51 12.44 -17.40
N GLU A 679 -6.15 11.24 -16.95
CA GLU A 679 -4.84 10.60 -17.12
C GLU A 679 -4.66 9.97 -18.52
N GLY A 680 -5.56 10.27 -19.47
CA GLY A 680 -5.46 9.80 -20.85
C GLY A 680 -6.21 8.49 -21.13
N GLY A 681 -6.92 7.94 -20.14
CA GLY A 681 -7.74 6.74 -20.30
C GLY A 681 -8.79 6.87 -21.41
N VAL A 682 -8.97 5.78 -22.16
CA VAL A 682 -9.99 5.66 -23.19
C VAL A 682 -11.35 5.43 -22.51
N PRO A 683 -12.45 6.07 -22.92
CA PRO A 683 -13.77 5.94 -22.31
C PRO A 683 -14.44 4.57 -22.61
N SER A 684 -13.72 3.48 -22.42
CA SER A 684 -14.21 2.11 -22.48
C SER A 684 -13.89 1.38 -21.17
N PHE A 685 -14.89 0.65 -20.68
CA PHE A 685 -14.90 0.06 -19.36
C PHE A 685 -15.33 -1.41 -19.42
N LEU A 686 -14.60 -2.23 -18.68
CA LEU A 686 -14.87 -3.64 -18.43
C LEU A 686 -15.39 -3.79 -17.00
N LEU A 687 -16.56 -4.39 -16.85
CA LEU A 687 -17.13 -4.82 -15.58
C LEU A 687 -17.00 -6.34 -15.49
N THR A 688 -16.28 -6.80 -14.48
CA THR A 688 -16.15 -8.22 -14.19
C THR A 688 -16.41 -8.48 -12.71
N ARG A 689 -16.48 -9.75 -12.36
CA ARG A 689 -16.34 -10.19 -10.98
C ARG A 689 -15.03 -10.97 -10.84
N MET A 690 -14.28 -10.64 -9.79
CA MET A 690 -13.03 -11.31 -9.48
C MET A 690 -13.19 -12.15 -8.21
N PHE A 691 -12.44 -13.23 -8.13
CA PHE A 691 -12.22 -13.90 -6.86
C PHE A 691 -11.35 -13.03 -5.99
N ARG A 692 -11.92 -12.57 -4.87
CA ARG A 692 -11.22 -11.64 -3.99
C ARG A 692 -10.25 -12.36 -3.07
N PHE A 693 -10.58 -13.52 -2.49
CA PHE A 693 -9.70 -14.23 -1.54
C PHE A 693 -9.81 -15.76 -1.62
N ASP A 694 -8.72 -16.48 -1.35
CA ASP A 694 -8.67 -17.95 -1.34
C ASP A 694 -9.39 -18.57 -0.13
N ALA A 695 -10.70 -18.80 -0.25
CA ALA A 695 -11.47 -19.48 0.78
C ALA A 695 -11.19 -21.00 0.75
N ARG A 696 -10.55 -21.55 1.79
CA ARG A 696 -10.72 -22.98 2.12
C ARG A 696 -12.07 -23.16 2.80
N GLY A 697 -13.05 -23.67 2.06
CA GLY A 697 -14.25 -24.26 2.62
C GLY A 697 -15.55 -23.61 2.16
N SER A 698 -16.40 -24.41 1.53
CA SER A 698 -17.82 -24.18 1.28
C SER A 698 -18.61 -24.13 2.60
N GLY A 699 -18.43 -23.08 3.39
CA GLY A 699 -19.13 -22.87 4.66
C GLY A 699 -19.32 -21.39 4.99
N ALA A 700 -20.16 -21.10 5.99
CA ALA A 700 -20.69 -19.80 6.41
C ALA A 700 -19.66 -18.69 6.80
N ALA A 701 -18.40 -18.80 6.40
CA ALA A 701 -17.30 -17.85 6.65
C ALA A 701 -16.89 -17.02 5.41
N ALA A 702 -17.58 -17.19 4.27
CA ALA A 702 -17.42 -16.27 3.14
C ALA A 702 -18.04 -14.92 3.48
N LEU A 703 -17.27 -13.84 3.31
CA LEU A 703 -17.80 -12.49 3.48
C LEU A 703 -18.94 -12.25 2.49
N GLN A 704 -19.91 -11.44 2.92
CA GLN A 704 -21.06 -11.11 2.10
C GLN A 704 -20.59 -10.41 0.81
N GLY A 705 -20.81 -11.05 -0.34
CA GLY A 705 -20.37 -10.60 -1.67
C GLY A 705 -19.18 -11.32 -2.29
N ASP A 706 -18.55 -12.21 -1.55
CA ASP A 706 -17.45 -13.05 -2.06
C ASP A 706 -17.89 -14.46 -2.44
N VAL A 707 -19.14 -14.83 -2.16
CA VAL A 707 -19.72 -16.10 -2.59
C VAL A 707 -19.93 -16.07 -4.11
N LEU A 708 -19.02 -16.69 -4.86
CA LEU A 708 -19.14 -16.86 -6.31
C LEU A 708 -20.34 -17.75 -6.64
N GLY A 709 -21.50 -17.14 -6.87
CA GLY A 709 -22.72 -17.79 -7.31
C GLY A 709 -23.62 -16.77 -7.99
N GLY A 710 -24.30 -17.21 -9.06
CA GLY A 710 -25.23 -16.44 -9.88
C GLY A 710 -24.66 -15.20 -10.59
N ALA A 711 -25.51 -14.58 -11.41
CA ALA A 711 -25.15 -13.46 -12.28
C ALA A 711 -25.73 -12.14 -11.77
N VAL A 712 -24.99 -11.06 -12.00
CA VAL A 712 -25.54 -9.69 -11.95
C VAL A 712 -26.02 -9.34 -13.34
N ALA A 713 -27.33 -9.10 -13.47
CA ALA A 713 -27.96 -8.62 -14.70
C ALA A 713 -27.91 -7.09 -14.74
N LEU A 714 -27.32 -6.54 -15.78
CA LEU A 714 -27.16 -5.11 -16.01
C LEU A 714 -28.04 -4.67 -17.19
N VAL A 715 -28.62 -3.48 -17.09
CA VAL A 715 -29.36 -2.86 -18.19
C VAL A 715 -28.37 -2.44 -19.28
N SER A 716 -28.61 -2.87 -20.51
CA SER A 716 -27.84 -2.44 -21.70
C SER A 716 -28.36 -1.11 -22.27
N ARG A 717 -27.73 -0.64 -23.34
CA ARG A 717 -28.15 0.48 -24.17
C ARG A 717 -29.49 0.21 -24.85
N GLU A 718 -29.78 -1.03 -25.17
CA GLU A 718 -31.05 -1.51 -25.77
C GLU A 718 -32.13 -1.70 -24.70
N GLY A 719 -31.79 -1.49 -23.42
CA GLY A 719 -32.72 -1.53 -22.31
C GLY A 719 -34.00 -0.73 -22.57
N ARG A 720 -35.14 -1.32 -22.20
CA ARG A 720 -36.48 -0.78 -22.47
C ARG A 720 -36.71 0.60 -21.85
N SER A 721 -36.14 0.85 -20.68
CA SER A 721 -36.22 2.15 -20.01
C SER A 721 -34.99 3.00 -20.29
N ALA A 722 -35.20 4.16 -20.93
CA ALA A 722 -34.14 5.13 -21.20
C ALA A 722 -33.43 5.61 -19.92
N SER A 723 -34.11 5.64 -18.77
CA SER A 723 -33.54 6.08 -17.50
C SER A 723 -32.61 5.05 -16.85
N GLY A 724 -32.70 3.78 -17.26
CA GLY A 724 -31.85 2.69 -16.76
C GLY A 724 -30.57 2.49 -17.57
N ARG A 725 -30.51 3.04 -18.79
CA ARG A 725 -29.39 2.83 -19.73
C ARG A 725 -28.05 3.30 -19.15
N PRO A 726 -26.92 2.69 -19.55
CA PRO A 726 -25.59 3.13 -19.17
C PRO A 726 -25.30 4.57 -19.61
N VAL A 727 -24.77 5.40 -18.70
CA VAL A 727 -24.41 6.79 -18.99
C VAL A 727 -23.14 7.20 -18.25
N LEU A 728 -22.33 8.04 -18.91
CA LEU A 728 -21.26 8.79 -18.29
C LEU A 728 -21.69 10.24 -18.08
N ARG A 729 -21.84 10.65 -16.81
CA ARG A 729 -22.12 12.06 -16.43
C ARG A 729 -20.81 12.80 -16.20
N ILE A 730 -20.44 13.71 -17.10
CA ILE A 730 -19.19 14.47 -17.03
C ILE A 730 -19.46 15.83 -16.42
N ILE A 731 -18.73 16.19 -15.37
CA ILE A 731 -18.69 17.53 -14.77
C ILE A 731 -17.32 18.12 -15.09
N TYR A 732 -17.29 19.23 -15.82
CA TYR A 732 -16.06 19.84 -16.31
C TYR A 732 -16.09 21.36 -16.18
N LYS A 733 -14.91 21.95 -15.99
CA LYS A 733 -14.74 23.40 -15.94
C LYS A 733 -15.06 24.00 -17.30
N LYS A 734 -15.84 25.09 -17.32
CA LYS A 734 -16.09 25.84 -18.57
C LYS A 734 -14.78 26.48 -19.05
#